data_AF-A0A2W7SEZ6-F1
#
_entry.id   AF-A0A2W7SEZ6-F1
#
_cell.length_a   1.000
_cell.length_b   1.000
_cell.length_c   1.000
_cell.angle_alpha   90.00
_cell.angle_beta   90.00
_cell.angle_gamma   90.00
#
_symmetry.space_group_name_H-M   'P 1'
#
loop_
_entity.id
_entity.type
_entity.pdbx_description
1 polymer ?
#
loop_
_entity_poly.entity_id
_entity_poly.type
_entity_poly.pdbx_seq_one_letter_code
_entity_poly.pdbx_strand_id
1 'polypeptide(L)'
;MQKLFYLLMLLSCSFVVNAQNNPPLWLRYPAISPDGNTIVFGYKGDLYSVPATGGTAIPLTLNESQEQMPVWSHDGKYIAFASDRYGNFDVFVMPANGGEAKRLTYNSANDFPWDFSPDNSKVIFGSGRNDLNTSVRFPQKAIFLKLYEVPVTGGRNILLNTAGTENVHYSNDGKEIVFQDRKGYEDPWRKHHTSSVTRDIWLYNFQTKNYRKLTTFNGEDREPVFSADNQYVYYLSEKNGTQNIYKMPLQLKIAEQQLTDLKDYPVRHLSRSNNNTLCFSWNGEIYTLKQGGKPEKVNIIINADTRGNVEKNVTINGGATEMSVSPNGKEIAFVFRGEVFVTSTDGSYTKRITNTPQQERMVAFAPDGRSLYYAAERGNSWDIYKATIARKEEPYFYASTLIKEEPVIATEKEEFQPMPSPDGKKIAYLEERNILKVYDLASKTSTTILPAGQNFSYSDGDQRFEWSPDSKWIAVRSSKGVFGLSGGAIMVFKADGSDANGTDVTQSGFSNNRQQWALGGKALLFTSDKEGKRSLAIQGPKEADVYALFFDKNAYDQFNLNKEDAALLKEKEKENKDTTKKKENVVLDFSNLDHQKVRLTNASMNLDDYKLSADGSKLFLLSRFEQGADLWQMDTRTKEMKLLTKLSSGGNMELSKDGKQLFVLGGGKLMKVDVDNGKVTPVTINGEMVLNTAGERAYIFEHAWRQVQKKFYDPNLHGVNWAMYKADYARFLPHINNNYDFQELLSELLGELNASHTGGRYSPRNPDGDNTASLGLFYNEMKGGNGLEITEVMKGGPVDKATSKIKAGDIIMAIDGDNITDAVDWNSFLNRKAGKNVLLQVYNPTTKTTWEETVKPITVMEENALLYKRWTNTMAEMVDKLSNGQIGYVHIQGMNDASYREFFDKVMGKNYNKKALIVDTRFNGGGWLHDDLVTFLKGKQYLSFAPYGFKAAGGEPAGKWTKPSCVLMSESNYSDAFLFPYAYRANNIGKLIGKPVPGTGTAVWWETQIDPTLVFGIPMIATIGKEGRPTENLQINPDIDVDNPYNDVLFGKDDQLEAAVKEMLKETADNK
;
A
#
# COMPACT_ATOMS: atom_id res chain seq x y z
N MET A 1 -45.81 -69.37 -2.13
CA MET A 1 -45.02 -68.31 -2.81
C MET A 1 -45.88 -67.08 -3.08
N GLN A 2 -46.24 -66.32 -2.04
CA GLN A 2 -46.92 -65.01 -2.19
C GLN A 2 -46.80 -64.12 -0.95
N LYS A 3 -45.85 -64.42 -0.04
CA LYS A 3 -45.60 -63.65 1.19
C LYS A 3 -44.14 -63.22 1.38
N LEU A 4 -43.25 -63.51 0.43
CA LEU A 4 -41.84 -63.13 0.50
C LEU A 4 -41.48 -61.91 -0.39
N PHE A 5 -42.42 -61.42 -1.22
CA PHE A 5 -42.18 -60.32 -2.14
C PHE A 5 -42.53 -58.93 -1.56
N TYR A 6 -43.34 -58.87 -0.49
CA TYR A 6 -43.71 -57.59 0.15
C TYR A 6 -42.75 -57.14 1.25
N LEU A 7 -41.86 -58.01 1.74
CA LEU A 7 -40.86 -57.64 2.77
C LEU A 7 -39.57 -57.04 2.18
N LEU A 8 -39.32 -57.25 0.89
CA LEU A 8 -38.13 -56.72 0.19
C LEU A 8 -38.36 -55.35 -0.49
N MET A 9 -39.59 -54.84 -0.51
CA MET A 9 -39.91 -53.49 -1.05
C MET A 9 -40.03 -52.39 0.03
N LEU A 10 -39.93 -52.75 1.32
CA LEU A 10 -40.00 -51.81 2.45
C LEU A 10 -38.62 -51.45 3.05
N LEU A 11 -37.53 -51.99 2.49
CA LEU A 11 -36.14 -51.71 2.92
C LEU A 11 -35.35 -50.84 1.95
N SER A 12 -36.01 -50.26 0.95
CA SER A 12 -35.39 -49.43 -0.09
C SER A 12 -36.10 -48.08 -0.23
N CYS A 13 -36.23 -47.31 0.86
CA CYS A 13 -36.59 -45.89 0.82
C CYS A 13 -36.28 -45.22 2.18
N SER A 14 -35.00 -45.08 2.52
CA SER A 14 -34.52 -44.12 3.55
C SER A 14 -33.02 -43.86 3.39
N PHE A 15 -32.56 -43.58 2.16
CA PHE A 15 -31.41 -42.69 2.03
C PHE A 15 -31.96 -41.28 2.19
N VAL A 16 -32.07 -40.83 3.45
CA VAL A 16 -32.07 -39.39 3.71
C VAL A 16 -30.70 -38.94 3.24
N VAL A 17 -30.68 -38.32 2.05
CA VAL A 17 -29.57 -37.47 1.65
C VAL A 17 -29.54 -36.35 2.68
N ASN A 18 -28.79 -36.54 3.77
CA ASN A 18 -28.31 -35.42 4.55
C ASN A 18 -27.41 -34.66 3.58
N ALA A 19 -27.95 -33.60 2.98
CA ALA A 19 -27.12 -32.53 2.45
C ALA A 19 -26.15 -32.19 3.58
N GLN A 20 -24.85 -32.41 3.36
CA GLN A 20 -23.81 -31.99 4.29
C GLN A 20 -23.84 -30.46 4.34
N ASN A 21 -24.66 -29.89 5.21
CA ASN A 21 -24.52 -28.51 5.63
C ASN A 21 -23.25 -28.47 6.48
N ASN A 22 -22.11 -28.15 5.87
CA ASN A 22 -20.88 -27.86 6.61
C ASN A 22 -21.20 -26.73 7.62
N PRO A 23 -20.76 -26.86 8.89
CA PRO A 23 -20.99 -25.81 9.88
C PRO A 23 -20.39 -24.48 9.39
N PRO A 24 -21.06 -23.34 9.62
CA PRO A 24 -20.54 -22.04 9.21
C PRO A 24 -19.25 -21.73 9.96
N LEU A 25 -18.23 -21.29 9.23
CA LEU A 25 -16.95 -20.81 9.76
C LEU A 25 -16.73 -19.35 9.39
N TRP A 26 -15.64 -18.76 9.90
CA TRP A 26 -15.33 -17.34 9.73
C TRP A 26 -16.42 -16.42 10.30
N LEU A 27 -17.01 -16.81 11.42
CA LEU A 27 -17.96 -15.98 12.16
C LEU A 27 -17.21 -14.83 12.85
N ARG A 28 -17.58 -13.59 12.54
CA ARG A 28 -16.85 -12.38 12.98
C ARG A 28 -17.62 -11.61 14.04
N TYR A 29 -16.88 -10.91 14.89
CA TYR A 29 -17.43 -9.93 15.82
C TYR A 29 -18.63 -10.40 16.69
N PRO A 30 -18.58 -11.58 17.35
CA PRO A 30 -19.67 -12.01 18.23
C PRO A 30 -19.87 -11.10 19.45
N ALA A 31 -21.12 -10.70 19.67
CA ALA A 31 -21.56 -9.90 20.81
C ALA A 31 -22.70 -10.60 21.53
N ILE A 32 -22.50 -10.97 22.80
CA ILE A 32 -23.55 -11.54 23.66
C ILE A 32 -24.44 -10.46 24.28
N SER A 33 -25.75 -10.70 24.26
CA SER A 33 -26.76 -9.83 24.87
C SER A 33 -26.58 -9.69 26.39
N PRO A 34 -27.05 -8.58 26.99
CA PRO A 34 -26.89 -8.34 28.43
C PRO A 34 -27.51 -9.43 29.31
N ASP A 35 -28.62 -10.04 28.90
CA ASP A 35 -29.26 -11.14 29.63
C ASP A 35 -28.55 -12.49 29.46
N GLY A 36 -27.60 -12.59 28.52
CA GLY A 36 -26.83 -13.79 28.21
C GLY A 36 -27.54 -14.82 27.34
N ASN A 37 -28.71 -14.50 26.77
CA ASN A 37 -29.55 -15.48 26.08
C ASN A 37 -29.39 -15.49 24.55
N THR A 38 -28.91 -14.40 23.97
CA THR A 38 -28.78 -14.20 22.51
C THR A 38 -27.39 -13.70 22.15
N ILE A 39 -26.86 -14.13 21.01
CA ILE A 39 -25.60 -13.66 20.42
C ILE A 39 -25.89 -13.05 19.06
N VAL A 40 -25.27 -11.91 18.75
CA VAL A 40 -25.24 -11.31 17.41
C VAL A 40 -23.83 -11.37 16.85
N PHE A 41 -23.67 -11.66 15.56
CA PHE A 41 -22.37 -11.81 14.92
C PHE A 41 -22.45 -11.45 13.44
N GLY A 42 -21.31 -11.12 12.83
CA GLY A 42 -21.16 -10.90 11.39
C GLY A 42 -20.85 -12.19 10.63
N TYR A 43 -21.48 -12.36 9.47
CA TYR A 43 -21.19 -13.44 8.53
C TYR A 43 -21.48 -12.99 7.10
N LYS A 44 -20.47 -13.05 6.22
CA LYS A 44 -20.59 -12.70 4.80
C LYS A 44 -21.12 -11.28 4.56
N GLY A 45 -20.73 -10.34 5.43
CA GLY A 45 -21.11 -8.94 5.38
C GLY A 45 -22.46 -8.59 6.00
N ASP A 46 -23.23 -9.56 6.50
CA ASP A 46 -24.50 -9.33 7.18
C ASP A 46 -24.41 -9.68 8.68
N LEU A 47 -25.26 -9.07 9.51
CA LEU A 47 -25.44 -9.43 10.92
C LEU A 47 -26.50 -10.51 11.09
N TYR A 48 -26.22 -11.48 11.97
CA TYR A 48 -27.12 -12.57 12.34
C TYR A 48 -27.30 -12.63 13.86
N SER A 49 -28.45 -13.10 14.30
CA SER A 49 -28.75 -13.40 15.71
C SER A 49 -28.94 -14.90 15.92
N VAL A 50 -28.54 -15.43 17.07
CA VAL A 50 -28.71 -16.85 17.45
C VAL A 50 -28.88 -16.97 18.96
N PRO A 51 -29.65 -17.95 19.48
CA PRO A 51 -29.64 -18.25 20.91
C PRO A 51 -28.22 -18.59 21.39
N ALA A 52 -27.85 -18.15 22.59
CA ALA A 52 -26.53 -18.42 23.19
C ALA A 52 -26.31 -19.93 23.45
N THR A 53 -27.39 -20.71 23.51
CA THR A 53 -27.35 -22.19 23.56
C THR A 53 -27.10 -22.85 22.21
N GLY A 54 -27.03 -22.08 21.11
CA GLY A 54 -26.97 -22.56 19.74
C GLY A 54 -28.34 -22.78 19.10
N GLY A 55 -28.33 -23.12 17.82
CA GLY A 55 -29.51 -23.35 16.99
C GLY A 55 -29.42 -22.64 15.64
N THR A 56 -30.59 -22.39 15.04
CA THR A 56 -30.70 -21.66 13.76
C THR A 56 -30.49 -20.17 13.98
N ALA A 57 -29.55 -19.58 13.24
CA ALA A 57 -29.34 -18.15 13.22
C ALA A 57 -30.32 -17.45 12.26
N ILE A 58 -30.72 -16.22 12.60
CA ILE A 58 -31.67 -15.40 11.86
C ILE A 58 -30.93 -14.14 11.38
N PRO A 59 -30.96 -13.80 10.06
CA PRO A 59 -30.35 -12.57 9.57
C PRO A 59 -31.09 -11.34 10.13
N LEU A 60 -30.34 -10.35 10.59
CA LEU A 60 -30.84 -9.05 11.06
C LEU A 60 -30.68 -7.97 9.99
N THR A 61 -29.65 -8.05 9.16
CA THR A 61 -29.42 -7.16 8.02
C THR A 61 -29.46 -7.94 6.73
N LEU A 62 -29.93 -7.28 5.67
CA LEU A 62 -29.83 -7.78 4.31
C LEU A 62 -29.57 -6.64 3.30
N ASN A 63 -28.32 -6.21 3.12
CA ASN A 63 -27.85 -5.21 2.14
C ASN A 63 -26.57 -5.58 1.38
N GLU A 64 -26.16 -4.76 0.40
CA GLU A 64 -24.91 -4.94 -0.40
C GLU A 64 -23.65 -4.40 0.31
N SER A 65 -23.84 -3.62 1.37
CA SER A 65 -22.78 -3.08 2.23
C SER A 65 -22.25 -4.11 3.23
N GLN A 66 -21.10 -3.81 3.82
CA GLN A 66 -20.52 -4.54 4.94
C GLN A 66 -21.10 -4.05 6.27
N GLU A 67 -21.64 -4.98 7.06
CA GLU A 67 -22.18 -4.77 8.39
C GLU A 67 -21.34 -5.51 9.44
N GLN A 68 -20.78 -4.80 10.41
CA GLN A 68 -19.83 -5.39 11.36
C GLN A 68 -19.79 -4.70 12.73
N MET A 69 -19.07 -5.33 13.67
CA MET A 69 -18.84 -4.84 15.03
C MET A 69 -20.15 -4.49 15.78
N PRO A 70 -21.10 -5.45 15.91
CA PRO A 70 -22.34 -5.22 16.63
C PRO A 70 -22.09 -5.00 18.13
N VAL A 71 -22.82 -4.06 18.72
CA VAL A 71 -22.78 -3.72 20.14
C VAL A 71 -24.21 -3.68 20.67
N TRP A 72 -24.46 -4.34 21.80
CA TRP A 72 -25.78 -4.34 22.45
C TRP A 72 -25.95 -3.11 23.34
N SER A 73 -27.16 -2.54 23.37
CA SER A 73 -27.56 -1.66 24.47
C SER A 73 -27.60 -2.46 25.78
N HIS A 74 -27.30 -1.82 26.91
CA HIS A 74 -27.27 -2.45 28.24
C HIS A 74 -28.64 -2.98 28.68
N ASP A 75 -29.73 -2.45 28.10
CA ASP A 75 -31.09 -2.94 28.30
C ASP A 75 -31.54 -4.02 27.29
N GLY A 76 -30.68 -4.39 26.33
CA GLY A 76 -30.90 -5.45 25.35
C GLY A 76 -31.90 -5.11 24.24
N LYS A 77 -32.36 -3.86 24.13
CA LYS A 77 -33.39 -3.46 23.15
C LYS A 77 -32.86 -3.03 21.79
N TYR A 78 -31.60 -2.60 21.71
CA TYR A 78 -31.00 -2.07 20.51
C TYR A 78 -29.64 -2.69 20.21
N ILE A 79 -29.28 -2.67 18.93
CA ILE A 79 -27.95 -3.04 18.43
C ILE A 79 -27.40 -1.85 17.66
N ALA A 80 -26.23 -1.37 18.04
CA ALA A 80 -25.41 -0.46 17.24
C ALA A 80 -24.40 -1.25 16.41
N PHE A 81 -24.09 -0.81 15.20
CA PHE A 81 -23.14 -1.50 14.31
C PHE A 81 -22.51 -0.53 13.29
N ALA A 82 -21.38 -0.91 12.72
CA ALA A 82 -20.69 -0.17 11.66
C ALA A 82 -21.14 -0.67 10.28
N SER A 83 -21.46 0.27 9.38
CA SER A 83 -22.01 0.01 8.04
C SER A 83 -21.34 0.87 6.99
N ASP A 84 -20.87 0.29 5.88
CA ASP A 84 -20.23 1.05 4.78
C ASP A 84 -21.17 1.50 3.64
N ARG A 85 -22.50 1.46 3.86
CA ARG A 85 -23.55 1.83 2.88
C ARG A 85 -23.30 3.15 2.14
N TYR A 86 -22.60 4.10 2.76
CA TYR A 86 -22.29 5.41 2.19
C TYR A 86 -20.80 5.59 1.87
N GLY A 87 -20.04 4.51 1.68
CA GLY A 87 -18.65 4.51 1.20
C GLY A 87 -17.57 4.51 2.28
N ASN A 88 -17.92 4.88 3.51
CA ASN A 88 -17.14 4.72 4.74
C ASN A 88 -18.02 4.05 5.80
N PHE A 89 -17.41 3.49 6.84
CA PHE A 89 -18.18 2.98 7.98
C PHE A 89 -18.81 4.14 8.75
N ASP A 90 -20.14 4.16 8.83
CA ASP A 90 -20.89 5.00 9.77
C ASP A 90 -21.51 4.14 10.86
N VAL A 91 -21.88 4.77 11.98
CA VAL A 91 -22.62 4.11 13.06
C VAL A 91 -24.11 4.07 12.70
N PHE A 92 -24.70 2.89 12.79
CA PHE A 92 -26.14 2.67 12.70
C PHE A 92 -26.68 2.05 13.98
N VAL A 93 -27.97 2.22 14.23
CA VAL A 93 -28.69 1.57 15.33
C VAL A 93 -30.00 0.95 14.82
N MET A 94 -30.35 -0.23 15.33
CA MET A 94 -31.61 -0.92 15.02
C MET A 94 -32.20 -1.61 16.25
N PRO A 95 -33.49 -1.98 16.25
CA PRO A 95 -34.05 -2.86 17.28
C PRO A 95 -33.32 -4.21 17.34
N ALA A 96 -33.14 -4.75 18.54
CA ALA A 96 -32.38 -5.98 18.76
C ALA A 96 -32.94 -7.23 18.07
N ASN A 97 -34.24 -7.25 17.78
CA ASN A 97 -34.93 -8.30 17.04
C ASN A 97 -34.94 -8.07 15.51
N GLY A 98 -34.19 -7.08 15.02
CA GLY A 98 -34.19 -6.66 13.63
C GLY A 98 -35.24 -5.59 13.31
N GLY A 99 -35.11 -4.96 12.15
CA GLY A 99 -35.98 -3.87 11.70
C GLY A 99 -35.23 -2.82 10.89
N GLU A 100 -35.86 -1.66 10.70
CA GLU A 100 -35.21 -0.53 10.02
C GLU A 100 -34.04 0.00 10.85
N ALA A 101 -32.86 0.05 10.23
CA ALA A 101 -31.67 0.62 10.82
C ALA A 101 -31.58 2.13 10.54
N LYS A 102 -31.26 2.89 11.58
CA LYS A 102 -31.09 4.34 11.53
C LYS A 102 -29.61 4.71 11.55
N ARG A 103 -29.17 5.50 10.58
CA ARG A 103 -27.83 6.11 10.54
C ARG A 103 -27.70 7.17 11.64
N LEU A 104 -26.58 7.17 12.36
CA LEU A 104 -26.29 8.12 13.44
C LEU A 104 -25.17 9.11 13.08
N THR A 105 -24.19 8.71 12.27
CA THR A 105 -23.03 9.56 11.92
C THR A 105 -22.92 9.82 10.42
N TYR A 106 -22.36 10.97 10.05
CA TYR A 106 -22.35 11.47 8.66
C TYR A 106 -21.00 12.01 8.16
N ASN A 107 -19.91 11.80 8.93
CA ASN A 107 -18.57 12.17 8.49
C ASN A 107 -17.97 11.05 7.63
N SER A 108 -17.16 11.38 6.63
CA SER A 108 -16.56 10.39 5.73
C SER A 108 -15.35 9.63 6.31
N ALA A 109 -15.02 9.83 7.59
CA ALA A 109 -14.12 8.96 8.33
C ALA A 109 -14.83 7.65 8.72
N ASN A 110 -14.07 6.57 8.94
CA ASN A 110 -14.66 5.35 9.50
C ASN A 110 -14.98 5.57 10.98
N ASP A 111 -16.24 5.32 11.34
CA ASP A 111 -16.79 5.39 12.68
C ASP A 111 -17.16 3.98 13.16
N PHE A 112 -16.57 3.53 14.28
CA PHE A 112 -16.79 2.19 14.84
C PHE A 112 -17.45 2.27 16.22
N PRO A 113 -18.65 1.69 16.43
CA PRO A 113 -19.31 1.72 17.74
C PRO A 113 -18.58 0.83 18.75
N TRP A 114 -18.45 1.31 19.98
CA TRP A 114 -17.77 0.59 21.06
C TRP A 114 -18.71 0.17 22.20
N ASP A 115 -19.60 1.07 22.63
CA ASP A 115 -20.52 0.82 23.76
C ASP A 115 -21.75 1.75 23.69
N PHE A 116 -22.77 1.45 24.49
CA PHE A 116 -23.84 2.40 24.81
C PHE A 116 -23.51 3.15 26.11
N SER A 117 -24.01 4.38 26.25
CA SER A 117 -23.99 5.06 27.54
C SER A 117 -24.77 4.24 28.59
N PRO A 118 -24.45 4.32 29.90
CA PRO A 118 -25.11 3.50 30.93
C PRO A 118 -26.64 3.64 30.98
N ASP A 119 -27.18 4.77 30.53
CA ASP A 119 -28.62 5.05 30.43
C ASP A 119 -29.24 4.64 29.07
N ASN A 120 -28.44 4.10 28.15
CA ASN A 120 -28.79 3.73 26.77
C ASN A 120 -29.27 4.87 25.87
N SER A 121 -29.05 6.13 26.26
CA SER A 121 -29.50 7.29 25.47
C SER A 121 -28.54 7.64 24.32
N LYS A 122 -27.30 7.16 24.36
CA LYS A 122 -26.24 7.45 23.38
C LYS A 122 -25.41 6.21 23.04
N VAL A 123 -24.76 6.26 21.88
CA VAL A 123 -23.72 5.31 21.45
C VAL A 123 -22.38 6.03 21.47
N ILE A 124 -21.35 5.40 22.04
CA ILE A 124 -19.96 5.86 21.91
C ILE A 124 -19.27 5.15 20.75
N PHE A 125 -18.43 5.88 20.02
CA PHE A 125 -17.76 5.38 18.84
C PHE A 125 -16.37 5.99 18.65
N GLY A 126 -15.46 5.22 18.05
CA GLY A 126 -14.14 5.68 17.64
C GLY A 126 -14.18 6.27 16.23
N SER A 127 -13.55 7.43 16.02
CA SER A 127 -13.51 8.11 14.73
C SER A 127 -12.15 8.71 14.41
N GLY A 128 -11.74 8.63 13.13
CA GLY A 128 -10.52 9.22 12.60
C GLY A 128 -10.64 10.72 12.30
N ARG A 129 -11.04 11.53 13.29
CA ARG A 129 -11.21 13.00 13.17
C ARG A 129 -10.08 13.78 13.84
N ASN A 130 -10.13 15.11 13.77
CA ASN A 130 -9.12 16.02 14.33
C ASN A 130 -8.99 15.86 15.85
N ASP A 131 -7.78 16.03 16.39
CA ASP A 131 -7.55 16.18 17.83
C ASP A 131 -7.99 17.59 18.29
N LEU A 132 -7.89 17.88 19.59
CA LEU A 132 -8.07 19.22 20.12
C LEU A 132 -7.00 20.17 19.56
N ASN A 133 -7.35 21.45 19.37
CA ASN A 133 -6.38 22.46 18.95
C ASN A 133 -5.23 22.63 19.98
N THR A 134 -5.43 22.29 21.25
CA THR A 134 -4.38 22.31 22.27
C THR A 134 -3.40 21.15 22.19
N SER A 135 -3.73 20.09 21.43
CA SER A 135 -2.90 18.89 21.34
C SER A 135 -1.60 19.18 20.58
N VAL A 136 -0.48 18.71 21.15
CA VAL A 136 0.83 18.64 20.51
C VAL A 136 1.15 17.23 20.00
N ARG A 137 0.17 16.32 20.01
CA ARG A 137 0.33 15.01 19.41
C ARG A 137 0.48 15.12 17.89
N PHE A 138 1.27 14.22 17.31
CA PHE A 138 1.36 14.07 15.87
C PHE A 138 -0.04 13.83 15.25
N PRO A 139 -0.43 14.59 14.19
CA PRO A 139 -1.79 14.60 13.66
C PRO A 139 -2.08 13.40 12.75
N GLN A 140 -1.92 12.17 13.26
CA GLN A 140 -2.24 10.94 12.54
C GLN A 140 -3.59 10.37 12.96
N LYS A 141 -4.63 10.73 12.19
CA LYS A 141 -6.03 10.40 12.49
C LYS A 141 -6.32 8.89 12.46
N ALA A 142 -5.62 8.14 11.61
CA ALA A 142 -5.84 6.71 11.44
C ALA A 142 -5.22 5.83 12.55
N ILE A 143 -4.24 6.36 13.30
CA ILE A 143 -3.62 5.66 14.45
C ILE A 143 -4.38 6.02 15.72
N PHE A 144 -4.72 7.30 15.89
CA PHE A 144 -5.30 7.81 17.13
C PHE A 144 -6.78 8.11 16.95
N LEU A 145 -7.64 7.09 17.05
CA LEU A 145 -9.09 7.27 17.00
C LEU A 145 -9.58 8.08 18.20
N LYS A 146 -10.48 9.03 17.94
CA LYS A 146 -11.08 9.87 18.97
C LYS A 146 -12.41 9.27 19.38
N LEU A 147 -12.74 9.35 20.65
CA LEU A 147 -13.97 8.83 21.20
C LEU A 147 -15.05 9.91 21.17
N TYR A 148 -16.10 9.67 20.42
CA TYR A 148 -17.30 10.50 20.37
C TYR A 148 -18.50 9.78 20.98
N GLU A 149 -19.53 10.54 21.33
CA GLU A 149 -20.89 10.04 21.60
C GLU A 149 -21.90 10.65 20.63
N VAL A 150 -22.96 9.92 20.34
CA VAL A 150 -24.11 10.38 19.54
C VAL A 150 -25.42 9.86 20.14
N PRO A 151 -26.51 10.66 20.20
CA PRO A 151 -27.81 10.16 20.65
C PRO A 151 -28.29 8.98 19.80
N VAL A 152 -28.96 8.00 20.42
CA VAL A 152 -29.59 6.87 19.68
C VAL A 152 -30.68 7.35 18.71
N THR A 153 -31.20 8.56 18.91
CA THR A 153 -32.14 9.23 18.02
C THR A 153 -31.46 10.01 16.89
N GLY A 154 -30.13 9.94 16.74
CA GLY A 154 -29.36 10.79 15.83
C GLY A 154 -29.26 12.24 16.32
N GLY A 155 -28.35 13.00 15.71
CA GLY A 155 -28.13 14.41 16.01
C GLY A 155 -26.65 14.76 16.13
N ARG A 156 -26.33 15.70 17.01
CA ARG A 156 -24.95 16.17 17.23
C ARG A 156 -24.04 15.08 17.81
N ASN A 157 -22.89 14.89 17.18
CA ASN A 157 -21.77 14.13 17.74
C ASN A 157 -20.98 15.00 18.74
N ILE A 158 -20.63 14.45 19.90
CA ILE A 158 -19.84 15.14 20.94
C ILE A 158 -18.55 14.38 21.21
N LEU A 159 -17.41 15.08 21.20
CA LEU A 159 -16.10 14.53 21.53
C LEU A 159 -15.99 14.31 23.04
N LEU A 160 -15.78 13.06 23.46
CA LEU A 160 -15.61 12.66 24.87
C LEU A 160 -14.15 12.55 25.28
N ASN A 161 -13.33 11.97 24.41
CA ASN A 161 -11.92 11.70 24.70
C ASN A 161 -11.11 11.70 23.40
N THR A 162 -9.90 12.27 23.43
CA THR A 162 -9.04 12.40 22.25
C THR A 162 -7.73 11.59 22.34
N ALA A 163 -7.56 10.79 23.40
CA ALA A 163 -6.30 10.10 23.72
C ALA A 163 -5.85 9.05 22.71
N GLY A 164 -6.69 8.63 21.74
CA GLY A 164 -6.39 7.50 20.86
C GLY A 164 -6.83 6.21 21.50
N THR A 165 -8.16 6.00 21.56
CA THR A 165 -8.79 4.90 22.30
C THR A 165 -9.47 3.91 21.34
N GLU A 166 -9.15 2.63 21.46
CA GLU A 166 -9.81 1.53 20.72
C GLU A 166 -10.50 0.57 21.70
N ASN A 167 -11.54 -0.16 21.26
CA ASN A 167 -12.30 -1.13 22.06
C ASN A 167 -12.71 -0.59 23.45
N VAL A 168 -13.49 0.49 23.45
CA VAL A 168 -13.82 1.25 24.66
C VAL A 168 -15.09 0.73 25.32
N HIS A 169 -15.04 0.46 26.63
CA HIS A 169 -16.22 0.06 27.40
C HIS A 169 -16.41 0.92 28.65
N TYR A 170 -17.66 1.25 28.96
CA TYR A 170 -18.01 1.96 30.19
C TYR A 170 -18.00 1.03 31.40
N SER A 171 -17.60 1.60 32.53
CA SER A 171 -17.98 1.07 33.85
C SER A 171 -19.50 1.25 34.06
N ASN A 172 -20.12 0.36 34.83
CA ASN A 172 -21.59 0.38 35.02
C ASN A 172 -22.14 1.69 35.61
N ASP A 173 -21.32 2.49 36.31
CA ASP A 173 -21.73 3.78 36.86
C ASP A 173 -21.38 4.97 35.95
N GLY A 174 -20.77 4.71 34.79
CA GLY A 174 -20.39 5.70 33.79
C GLY A 174 -19.22 6.61 34.18
N LYS A 175 -18.56 6.38 35.32
CA LYS A 175 -17.48 7.28 35.79
C LYS A 175 -16.15 7.02 35.12
N GLU A 176 -15.96 5.81 34.61
CA GLU A 176 -14.72 5.35 34.02
C GLU A 176 -14.96 4.61 32.69
N ILE A 177 -13.96 4.65 31.82
CA ILE A 177 -13.84 3.77 30.65
C ILE A 177 -12.56 2.95 30.72
N VAL A 178 -12.61 1.74 30.17
CA VAL A 178 -11.42 0.93 29.86
C VAL A 178 -11.25 0.88 28.34
N PHE A 179 -10.00 0.92 27.87
CA PHE A 179 -9.68 0.92 26.44
C PHE A 179 -8.29 0.32 26.20
N GLN A 180 -8.00 -0.04 24.94
CA GLN A 180 -6.63 -0.33 24.50
C GLN A 180 -6.05 0.87 23.74
N ASP A 181 -4.75 1.10 23.87
CA ASP A 181 -4.05 2.11 23.09
C ASP A 181 -3.65 1.60 21.69
N ARG A 182 -3.19 2.53 20.84
CA ARG A 182 -2.49 2.21 19.60
C ARG A 182 -1.32 3.19 19.42
N LYS A 183 -0.12 2.64 19.29
CA LYS A 183 1.13 3.42 19.29
C LYS A 183 1.77 3.56 17.92
N GLY A 184 1.47 2.69 16.95
CA GLY A 184 2.18 2.67 15.67
C GLY A 184 1.42 2.01 14.50
N TYR A 185 2.15 1.80 13.41
CA TYR A 185 1.64 1.35 12.11
C TYR A 185 1.48 -0.16 11.97
N GLU A 186 1.86 -0.94 12.98
CA GLU A 186 1.86 -2.40 12.88
C GLU A 186 0.47 -2.94 12.51
N ASP A 187 0.46 -3.98 11.69
CA ASP A 187 -0.76 -4.66 11.30
C ASP A 187 -1.46 -5.26 12.54
N PRO A 188 -2.75 -4.97 12.79
CA PRO A 188 -3.46 -5.52 13.93
C PRO A 188 -3.53 -7.05 13.94
N TRP A 189 -3.31 -7.74 12.82
CA TRP A 189 -3.39 -9.20 12.74
C TRP A 189 -2.04 -9.90 12.90
N ARG A 190 -0.92 -9.16 13.03
CA ARG A 190 0.39 -9.73 13.36
C ARG A 190 0.34 -10.42 14.73
N LYS A 191 0.78 -11.68 14.78
CA LYS A 191 0.80 -12.52 15.99
C LYS A 191 2.19 -12.57 16.60
N HIS A 192 2.27 -12.79 17.89
CA HIS A 192 3.52 -13.03 18.63
C HIS A 192 4.51 -11.87 18.59
N HIS A 193 4.10 -10.67 18.15
CA HIS A 193 4.97 -9.51 18.15
C HIS A 193 5.26 -9.13 19.59
N THR A 194 6.55 -8.99 19.92
CA THR A 194 6.98 -8.49 21.21
C THR A 194 7.87 -7.26 21.06
N SER A 195 7.34 -6.07 21.33
CA SER A 195 8.10 -4.81 21.38
C SER A 195 7.27 -3.71 22.05
N SER A 196 7.86 -2.52 22.20
CA SER A 196 7.19 -1.35 22.78
C SER A 196 5.92 -0.89 22.05
N VAL A 197 5.77 -1.24 20.75
CA VAL A 197 4.63 -0.78 19.93
C VAL A 197 3.34 -1.55 20.18
N THR A 198 3.41 -2.72 20.82
CA THR A 198 2.25 -3.56 21.10
C THR A 198 1.30 -2.87 22.07
N ARG A 199 0.01 -3.22 21.99
CA ARG A 199 -1.04 -2.46 22.69
C ARG A 199 -1.08 -2.78 24.17
N ASP A 200 -1.42 -1.75 24.94
CA ASP A 200 -1.65 -1.84 26.38
C ASP A 200 -3.09 -1.45 26.74
N ILE A 201 -3.56 -1.95 27.88
CA ILE A 201 -4.86 -1.61 28.44
C ILE A 201 -4.74 -0.43 29.40
N TRP A 202 -5.68 0.51 29.28
CA TRP A 202 -5.74 1.74 30.05
C TRP A 202 -7.12 1.97 30.65
N LEU A 203 -7.14 2.65 31.78
CA LEU A 203 -8.33 3.17 32.44
C LEU A 203 -8.33 4.70 32.37
N TYR A 204 -9.47 5.31 32.05
CA TYR A 204 -9.67 6.76 32.16
C TYR A 204 -10.87 7.07 33.04
N ASN A 205 -10.69 7.99 33.99
CA ASN A 205 -11.73 8.45 34.90
C ASN A 205 -12.21 9.86 34.49
N PHE A 206 -13.49 10.01 34.17
CA PHE A 206 -14.06 11.28 33.68
C PHE A 206 -14.06 12.39 34.75
N GLN A 207 -14.14 12.03 36.03
CA GLN A 207 -14.19 13.00 37.13
C GLN A 207 -12.81 13.57 37.45
N THR A 208 -11.82 12.69 37.62
CA THR A 208 -10.45 13.11 37.95
C THR A 208 -9.63 13.47 36.71
N LYS A 209 -10.11 13.14 35.51
CA LYS A 209 -9.41 13.30 34.23
C LYS A 209 -8.03 12.64 34.24
N ASN A 210 -7.94 11.44 34.82
CA ASN A 210 -6.69 10.72 35.00
C ASN A 210 -6.67 9.45 34.15
N TYR A 211 -5.53 9.19 33.51
CA TYR A 211 -5.24 7.97 32.76
C TYR A 211 -4.34 7.06 33.60
N ARG A 212 -4.72 5.79 33.72
CA ARG A 212 -3.93 4.77 34.42
C ARG A 212 -3.69 3.57 33.53
N LYS A 213 -2.43 3.30 33.22
CA LYS A 213 -2.02 2.08 32.53
C LYS A 213 -2.28 0.87 33.43
N LEU A 214 -2.89 -0.18 32.88
CA LEU A 214 -3.20 -1.42 33.59
C LEU A 214 -2.21 -2.54 33.29
N THR A 215 -1.67 -2.57 32.06
CA THR A 215 -0.77 -3.64 31.59
C THR A 215 0.66 -3.17 31.40
N THR A 216 1.58 -4.14 31.36
CA THR A 216 3.02 -3.91 31.15
C THR A 216 3.67 -5.03 30.31
N PHE A 217 2.86 -5.91 29.71
CA PHE A 217 3.37 -6.98 28.87
C PHE A 217 3.92 -6.38 27.58
N ASN A 218 5.14 -6.77 27.19
CA ASN A 218 5.76 -6.31 25.95
C ASN A 218 5.18 -7.01 24.70
N GLY A 219 3.95 -7.52 24.77
CA GLY A 219 3.21 -8.14 23.67
C GLY A 219 1.80 -7.57 23.60
N GLU A 220 0.90 -8.20 22.86
CA GLU A 220 -0.44 -7.65 22.61
C GLU A 220 -1.42 -7.95 23.75
N ASP A 221 -1.86 -6.89 24.44
CA ASP A 221 -3.01 -6.89 25.35
C ASP A 221 -4.17 -6.10 24.71
N ARG A 222 -5.35 -6.73 24.54
CA ARG A 222 -6.43 -6.22 23.69
C ARG A 222 -7.84 -6.42 24.24
N GLU A 223 -8.80 -5.70 23.66
CA GLU A 223 -10.25 -5.88 23.82
C GLU A 223 -10.70 -5.97 25.29
N PRO A 224 -10.46 -4.93 26.11
CA PRO A 224 -10.77 -4.97 27.53
C PRO A 224 -12.27 -4.72 27.80
N VAL A 225 -12.87 -5.44 28.73
CA VAL A 225 -14.26 -5.22 29.18
C VAL A 225 -14.38 -5.36 30.70
N PHE A 226 -15.15 -4.49 31.35
CA PHE A 226 -15.38 -4.55 32.79
C PHE A 226 -16.20 -5.78 33.21
N SER A 227 -15.97 -6.29 34.42
CA SER A 227 -16.93 -7.19 35.07
C SER A 227 -18.17 -6.44 35.54
N ALA A 228 -19.28 -7.17 35.72
CA ALA A 228 -20.58 -6.62 36.13
C ALA A 228 -20.58 -5.86 37.48
N ASP A 229 -19.58 -6.09 38.31
CA ASP A 229 -19.40 -5.44 39.62
C ASP A 229 -18.32 -4.33 39.59
N ASN A 230 -17.78 -4.02 38.41
CA ASN A 230 -16.65 -3.11 38.19
C ASN A 230 -15.39 -3.45 39.03
N GLN A 231 -15.24 -4.69 39.51
CA GLN A 231 -14.06 -5.09 40.31
C GLN A 231 -12.90 -5.60 39.46
N TYR A 232 -13.18 -6.07 38.25
CA TYR A 232 -12.21 -6.69 37.35
C TYR A 232 -12.33 -6.15 35.92
N VAL A 233 -11.27 -6.36 35.14
CA VAL A 233 -11.26 -6.23 33.69
C VAL A 233 -10.94 -7.60 33.09
N TYR A 234 -11.79 -8.05 32.17
CA TYR A 234 -11.48 -9.15 31.25
C TYR A 234 -10.81 -8.58 30.02
N TYR A 235 -9.80 -9.26 29.48
CA TYR A 235 -9.08 -8.80 28.29
C TYR A 235 -8.36 -9.96 27.61
N LEU A 236 -7.89 -9.74 26.39
CA LEU A 236 -7.11 -10.70 25.62
C LEU A 236 -5.62 -10.44 25.79
N SER A 237 -4.82 -11.49 25.98
CA SER A 237 -3.35 -11.37 26.09
C SER A 237 -2.63 -12.53 25.45
N GLU A 238 -1.49 -12.26 24.80
CA GLU A 238 -0.58 -13.26 24.21
C GLU A 238 0.49 -13.79 25.18
N LYS A 239 0.42 -13.48 26.49
CA LYS A 239 1.43 -13.90 27.50
C LYS A 239 1.80 -15.37 27.47
N ASN A 240 0.90 -16.25 27.03
CA ASN A 240 1.11 -17.71 26.93
C ASN A 240 1.10 -18.22 25.47
N GLY A 241 1.62 -17.40 24.54
CA GLY A 241 1.86 -17.79 23.16
C GLY A 241 0.83 -17.22 22.19
N THR A 242 -0.46 -17.43 22.43
CA THR A 242 -1.55 -16.89 21.59
C THR A 242 -2.60 -16.18 22.44
N GLN A 243 -3.42 -15.32 21.83
CA GLN A 243 -4.43 -14.55 22.55
C GLN A 243 -5.39 -15.48 23.28
N ASN A 244 -5.45 -15.29 24.59
CA ASN A 244 -6.38 -15.97 25.50
C ASN A 244 -7.02 -14.95 26.43
N ILE A 245 -8.07 -15.35 27.14
CA ILE A 245 -8.80 -14.47 28.04
C ILE A 245 -8.12 -14.46 29.41
N TYR A 246 -7.84 -13.25 29.89
CA TYR A 246 -7.31 -12.97 31.22
C TYR A 246 -8.30 -12.10 31.99
N LYS A 247 -8.21 -12.19 33.32
CA LYS A 247 -9.01 -11.43 34.28
C LYS A 247 -8.07 -10.77 35.28
N MET A 248 -8.04 -9.44 35.29
CA MET A 248 -7.23 -8.66 36.24
C MET A 248 -8.11 -7.90 37.24
N PRO A 249 -7.71 -7.80 38.52
CA PRO A 249 -8.42 -6.94 39.49
C PRO A 249 -8.05 -5.46 39.33
N LEU A 250 -9.02 -4.57 39.52
CA LEU A 250 -8.80 -3.11 39.43
C LEU A 250 -8.29 -2.48 40.73
N GLN A 251 -8.77 -2.98 41.87
CA GLN A 251 -8.44 -2.46 43.21
C GLN A 251 -8.07 -3.55 44.21
N LEU A 252 -8.32 -4.82 43.89
CA LEU A 252 -8.06 -5.96 44.78
C LEU A 252 -6.58 -6.37 44.66
N LYS A 253 -5.93 -6.66 45.79
CA LYS A 253 -4.57 -7.22 45.83
C LYS A 253 -4.59 -8.73 45.55
N ILE A 254 -5.14 -9.13 44.41
CA ILE A 254 -5.22 -10.51 43.95
C ILE A 254 -4.38 -10.63 42.67
N ALA A 255 -3.82 -11.81 42.41
CA ALA A 255 -3.14 -12.07 41.15
C ALA A 255 -4.13 -12.08 39.98
N GLU A 256 -3.65 -11.67 38.80
CA GLU A 256 -4.34 -11.90 37.54
C GLU A 256 -4.59 -13.39 37.31
N GLN A 257 -5.72 -13.71 36.66
CA GLN A 257 -6.10 -15.08 36.35
C GLN A 257 -6.26 -15.26 34.83
N GLN A 258 -5.61 -16.29 34.27
CA GLN A 258 -5.90 -16.79 32.93
C GLN A 258 -7.17 -17.65 32.96
N LEU A 259 -8.16 -17.34 32.11
CA LEU A 259 -9.46 -18.01 32.07
C LEU A 259 -9.57 -19.05 30.96
N THR A 260 -8.80 -18.91 29.89
CA THR A 260 -8.74 -19.87 28.78
C THR A 260 -7.29 -20.24 28.47
N ASP A 261 -7.08 -21.48 28.03
CA ASP A 261 -5.78 -21.96 27.55
C ASP A 261 -5.93 -22.63 26.17
N LEU A 262 -6.64 -21.95 25.27
CA LEU A 262 -6.84 -22.36 23.89
C LEU A 262 -5.52 -22.21 23.13
N LYS A 263 -5.20 -23.20 22.30
CA LYS A 263 -3.93 -23.31 21.58
C LYS A 263 -4.10 -22.99 20.10
N ASP A 264 -2.97 -22.77 19.43
CA ASP A 264 -2.78 -22.62 17.98
C ASP A 264 -3.42 -21.38 17.34
N TYR A 265 -4.59 -20.93 17.81
CA TYR A 265 -5.31 -19.79 17.24
C TYR A 265 -5.65 -18.74 18.31
N PRO A 266 -5.64 -17.45 17.95
CA PRO A 266 -6.00 -16.39 18.87
C PRO A 266 -7.49 -16.41 19.19
N VAL A 267 -7.84 -16.22 20.46
CA VAL A 267 -9.15 -15.73 20.88
C VAL A 267 -9.32 -14.29 20.39
N ARG A 268 -10.48 -13.93 19.86
CA ARG A 268 -10.80 -12.57 19.38
C ARG A 268 -12.25 -12.18 19.64
N HIS A 269 -12.53 -10.88 19.55
CA HIS A 269 -13.87 -10.28 19.64
C HIS A 269 -14.56 -10.58 20.97
N LEU A 270 -13.90 -10.24 22.08
CA LEU A 270 -14.41 -10.47 23.43
C LEU A 270 -15.60 -9.56 23.76
N SER A 271 -16.71 -10.16 24.19
CA SER A 271 -17.88 -9.47 24.75
C SER A 271 -18.37 -10.16 26.03
N ARG A 272 -19.26 -9.49 26.78
CA ARG A 272 -19.69 -9.95 28.12
C ARG A 272 -21.14 -9.58 28.43
N SER A 273 -21.91 -10.53 28.96
CA SER A 273 -23.26 -10.31 29.51
C SER A 273 -23.26 -9.78 30.97
N ASN A 274 -24.43 -9.40 31.49
CA ASN A 274 -24.59 -8.90 32.87
C ASN A 274 -24.29 -9.95 33.95
N ASN A 275 -24.40 -11.24 33.63
CA ASN A 275 -24.01 -12.31 34.55
C ASN A 275 -22.53 -12.75 34.38
N ASN A 276 -21.71 -11.94 33.70
CA ASN A 276 -20.31 -12.21 33.37
C ASN A 276 -20.09 -13.46 32.49
N THR A 277 -21.09 -13.89 31.71
CA THR A 277 -20.84 -14.85 30.63
C THR A 277 -20.08 -14.12 29.52
N LEU A 278 -18.90 -14.63 29.19
CA LEU A 278 -18.07 -14.11 28.12
C LEU A 278 -18.46 -14.77 26.79
N CYS A 279 -18.34 -14.03 25.70
CA CYS A 279 -18.52 -14.53 24.34
C CYS A 279 -17.38 -14.05 23.47
N PHE A 280 -16.87 -14.91 22.60
CA PHE A 280 -15.70 -14.64 21.79
C PHE A 280 -15.67 -15.57 20.58
N SER A 281 -14.85 -15.20 19.60
CA SER A 281 -14.50 -16.09 18.49
C SER A 281 -13.17 -16.80 18.74
N TRP A 282 -13.11 -18.07 18.34
CA TRP A 282 -11.88 -18.84 18.29
C TRP A 282 -11.95 -19.76 17.08
N ASN A 283 -10.90 -19.71 16.26
CA ASN A 283 -10.76 -20.52 15.05
C ASN A 283 -11.96 -20.43 14.06
N GLY A 284 -12.50 -19.23 13.89
CA GLY A 284 -13.63 -18.96 12.99
C GLY A 284 -15.00 -19.39 13.52
N GLU A 285 -15.09 -19.85 14.77
CA GLU A 285 -16.31 -20.27 15.45
C GLU A 285 -16.58 -19.40 16.69
N ILE A 286 -17.79 -19.50 17.25
CA ILE A 286 -18.21 -18.71 18.43
C ILE A 286 -18.25 -19.60 19.67
N TYR A 287 -17.73 -19.09 20.78
CA TYR A 287 -17.68 -19.75 22.08
C TYR A 287 -18.25 -18.85 23.17
N THR A 288 -18.78 -19.47 24.22
CA THR A 288 -19.15 -18.79 25.46
C THR A 288 -18.36 -19.36 26.64
N LEU A 289 -18.16 -18.55 27.68
CA LEU A 289 -17.53 -18.96 28.93
C LEU A 289 -18.30 -18.40 30.12
N LYS A 290 -18.97 -19.27 30.85
CA LYS A 290 -19.62 -18.93 32.12
C LYS A 290 -18.58 -18.84 33.23
N GLN A 291 -18.84 -18.00 34.24
CA GLN A 291 -17.93 -17.82 35.37
C GLN A 291 -17.63 -19.15 36.08
N GLY A 292 -16.35 -19.48 36.22
CA GLY A 292 -15.89 -20.74 36.82
C GLY A 292 -16.05 -22.00 35.95
N GLY A 293 -16.61 -21.86 34.74
CA GLY A 293 -16.77 -22.92 33.76
C GLY A 293 -15.59 -23.09 32.81
N LYS A 294 -15.81 -23.81 31.72
CA LYS A 294 -14.88 -23.95 30.58
C LYS A 294 -15.51 -23.34 29.32
N PRO A 295 -14.72 -22.98 28.31
CA PRO A 295 -15.25 -22.55 27.02
C PRO A 295 -16.18 -23.61 26.40
N GLU A 296 -17.36 -23.18 25.95
CA GLU A 296 -18.37 -24.01 25.29
C GLU A 296 -18.65 -23.44 23.89
N LYS A 297 -18.51 -24.29 22.86
CA LYS A 297 -18.84 -23.94 21.48
C LYS A 297 -20.34 -23.71 21.32
N VAL A 298 -20.71 -22.65 20.63
CA VAL A 298 -22.10 -22.38 20.23
C VAL A 298 -22.36 -23.07 18.88
N ASN A 299 -23.25 -24.05 18.86
CA ASN A 299 -23.60 -24.76 17.62
C ASN A 299 -24.54 -23.91 16.78
N ILE A 300 -24.07 -23.37 15.65
CA ILE A 300 -24.81 -22.42 14.82
C ILE A 300 -25.18 -23.07 13.48
N ILE A 301 -26.43 -22.89 13.06
CA ILE A 301 -26.95 -23.33 11.77
C ILE A 301 -27.40 -22.08 10.99
N ILE A 302 -26.87 -21.88 9.78
CA ILE A 302 -27.29 -20.78 8.91
C ILE A 302 -28.03 -21.38 7.71
N ASN A 303 -29.35 -21.20 7.69
CA ASN A 303 -30.23 -21.63 6.60
C ASN A 303 -30.58 -20.44 5.70
N ALA A 304 -29.57 -19.70 5.26
CA ALA A 304 -29.74 -18.55 4.38
C ALA A 304 -29.07 -18.84 3.03
N ASP A 305 -29.77 -18.52 1.94
CA ASP A 305 -29.14 -18.37 0.63
C ASP A 305 -28.32 -17.06 0.67
N THR A 306 -27.06 -17.19 1.06
CA THR A 306 -26.19 -16.02 1.29
C THR A 306 -25.95 -15.29 -0.03
N ARG A 307 -26.11 -13.97 -0.03
CA ARG A 307 -26.03 -13.16 -1.24
C ARG A 307 -24.63 -13.17 -1.87
N GLY A 308 -24.62 -13.08 -3.19
CA GLY A 308 -23.42 -13.03 -4.03
C GLY A 308 -23.35 -14.24 -4.96
N ASN A 309 -23.70 -14.03 -6.23
CA ASN A 309 -23.36 -15.01 -7.26
C ASN A 309 -21.84 -15.18 -7.26
N VAL A 310 -21.38 -16.43 -7.24
CA VAL A 310 -19.97 -16.78 -7.46
C VAL A 310 -19.47 -16.11 -8.75
N GLU A 311 -20.34 -16.02 -9.75
CA GLU A 311 -20.08 -15.42 -11.05
C GLU A 311 -20.75 -14.04 -11.22
N LYS A 312 -19.99 -13.06 -11.70
CA LYS A 312 -20.48 -11.70 -12.02
C LYS A 312 -20.06 -11.29 -13.43
N ASN A 313 -20.95 -10.69 -14.20
CA ASN A 313 -20.57 -10.06 -15.47
C ASN A 313 -19.88 -8.73 -15.20
N VAL A 314 -18.66 -8.56 -15.69
CA VAL A 314 -17.86 -7.34 -15.56
C VAL A 314 -17.62 -6.78 -16.96
N THR A 315 -18.05 -5.54 -17.18
CA THR A 315 -17.71 -4.78 -18.40
C THR A 315 -16.24 -4.37 -18.37
N ILE A 316 -15.58 -4.47 -19.51
CA ILE A 316 -14.18 -4.11 -19.69
C ILE A 316 -14.11 -2.97 -20.71
N ASN A 317 -13.71 -1.79 -20.23
CA ASN A 317 -13.59 -0.56 -21.02
C ASN A 317 -12.27 0.20 -20.75
N GLY A 318 -11.32 -0.42 -20.07
CA GLY A 318 -10.07 0.15 -19.59
C GLY A 318 -9.43 -0.77 -18.55
N GLY A 319 -8.45 -0.24 -17.80
CA GLY A 319 -7.78 -0.99 -16.73
C GLY A 319 -6.74 -2.00 -17.21
N ALA A 320 -6.26 -1.88 -18.46
CA ALA A 320 -5.17 -2.69 -18.96
C ALA A 320 -3.89 -2.47 -18.13
N THR A 321 -3.23 -3.55 -17.75
CA THR A 321 -2.03 -3.52 -16.88
C THR A 321 -0.73 -3.66 -17.66
N GLU A 322 -0.80 -4.26 -18.84
CA GLU A 322 0.30 -4.42 -19.80
C GLU A 322 -0.27 -4.50 -21.22
N MET A 323 0.60 -4.41 -22.23
CA MET A 323 0.22 -4.60 -23.63
C MET A 323 1.32 -5.26 -24.45
N SER A 324 0.92 -5.89 -25.56
CA SER A 324 1.78 -6.30 -26.65
C SER A 324 1.10 -6.04 -27.99
N VAL A 325 1.80 -5.41 -28.93
CA VAL A 325 1.24 -5.10 -30.26
C VAL A 325 1.54 -6.23 -31.24
N SER A 326 0.53 -6.62 -32.02
CA SER A 326 0.69 -7.61 -33.09
C SER A 326 1.71 -7.17 -34.15
N PRO A 327 2.43 -8.10 -34.81
CA PRO A 327 3.43 -7.76 -35.83
C PRO A 327 2.90 -6.96 -37.03
N ASN A 328 1.58 -6.99 -37.27
CA ASN A 328 0.90 -6.25 -38.33
C ASN A 328 0.30 -4.91 -37.85
N GLY A 329 0.35 -4.60 -36.54
CA GLY A 329 -0.17 -3.37 -35.95
C GLY A 329 -1.69 -3.26 -35.87
N LYS A 330 -2.45 -4.33 -36.11
CA LYS A 330 -3.93 -4.30 -36.17
C LYS A 330 -4.61 -4.75 -34.89
N GLU A 331 -3.85 -5.33 -33.97
CA GLU A 331 -4.33 -5.88 -32.70
C GLU A 331 -3.37 -5.53 -31.55
N ILE A 332 -3.94 -5.35 -30.36
CA ILE A 332 -3.21 -5.22 -29.10
C ILE A 332 -3.71 -6.31 -28.15
N ALA A 333 -2.79 -7.14 -27.67
CA ALA A 333 -3.03 -8.03 -26.55
C ALA A 333 -2.79 -7.25 -25.26
N PHE A 334 -3.62 -7.43 -24.25
CA PHE A 334 -3.48 -6.78 -22.94
C PHE A 334 -4.00 -7.67 -21.83
N VAL A 335 -3.56 -7.39 -20.60
CA VAL A 335 -4.06 -8.07 -19.41
C VAL A 335 -4.99 -7.18 -18.61
N PHE A 336 -6.14 -7.74 -18.23
CA PHE A 336 -7.11 -7.13 -17.34
C PHE A 336 -7.51 -8.17 -16.29
N ARG A 337 -7.40 -7.81 -15.01
CA ARG A 337 -7.82 -8.66 -13.87
C ARG A 337 -7.29 -10.10 -13.94
N GLY A 338 -6.04 -10.27 -14.36
CA GLY A 338 -5.40 -11.58 -14.47
C GLY A 338 -5.70 -12.35 -15.75
N GLU A 339 -6.42 -11.80 -16.72
CA GLU A 339 -6.74 -12.51 -17.96
C GLU A 339 -6.27 -11.79 -19.22
N VAL A 340 -6.00 -12.57 -20.28
CA VAL A 340 -5.53 -12.08 -21.57
C VAL A 340 -6.71 -11.74 -22.46
N PHE A 341 -6.69 -10.52 -23.01
CA PHE A 341 -7.64 -10.02 -24.00
C PHE A 341 -6.90 -9.52 -25.23
N VAL A 342 -7.58 -9.52 -26.38
CA VAL A 342 -7.08 -8.88 -27.60
C VAL A 342 -8.14 -7.94 -28.14
N THR A 343 -7.75 -6.69 -28.42
CA THR A 343 -8.62 -5.70 -29.06
C THR A 343 -8.09 -5.27 -30.42
N SER A 344 -9.01 -4.92 -31.33
CA SER A 344 -8.66 -4.29 -32.60
C SER A 344 -8.12 -2.87 -32.38
N THR A 345 -7.11 -2.47 -33.15
CA THR A 345 -6.55 -1.11 -33.07
C THR A 345 -7.40 -0.06 -33.78
N ASP A 346 -8.25 -0.47 -34.72
CA ASP A 346 -9.10 0.42 -35.53
C ASP A 346 -10.61 0.17 -35.34
N GLY A 347 -10.98 -0.99 -34.78
CA GLY A 347 -12.37 -1.38 -34.51
C GLY A 347 -12.75 -1.29 -33.04
N SER A 348 -13.93 -1.84 -32.71
CA SER A 348 -14.46 -1.92 -31.34
C SER A 348 -14.51 -3.34 -30.78
N TYR A 349 -14.08 -4.35 -31.53
CA TYR A 349 -14.12 -5.74 -31.08
C TYR A 349 -12.98 -6.03 -30.10
N THR A 350 -13.35 -6.53 -28.92
CA THR A 350 -12.42 -7.09 -27.94
C THR A 350 -12.79 -8.56 -27.69
N LYS A 351 -11.81 -9.45 -27.76
CA LYS A 351 -11.96 -10.89 -27.51
C LYS A 351 -11.23 -11.25 -26.22
N ARG A 352 -11.92 -11.97 -25.34
CA ARG A 352 -11.33 -12.68 -24.21
C ARG A 352 -10.60 -13.93 -24.71
N ILE A 353 -9.31 -14.08 -24.39
CA ILE A 353 -8.45 -15.18 -24.84
C ILE A 353 -8.39 -16.29 -23.80
N THR A 354 -8.20 -15.93 -22.53
CA THR A 354 -8.22 -16.88 -21.40
C THR A 354 -9.54 -16.79 -20.64
N ASN A 355 -9.93 -17.88 -19.99
CA ASN A 355 -11.13 -17.94 -19.15
C ASN A 355 -10.79 -18.66 -17.83
N THR A 356 -10.07 -17.97 -16.96
CA THR A 356 -9.61 -18.54 -15.69
C THR A 356 -9.83 -17.56 -14.52
N PRO A 357 -9.95 -18.05 -13.28
CA PRO A 357 -9.90 -17.20 -12.09
C PRO A 357 -8.46 -16.90 -11.62
N GLN A 358 -7.45 -17.48 -12.28
CA GLN A 358 -6.04 -17.31 -11.94
C GLN A 358 -5.45 -16.07 -12.64
N GLN A 359 -4.14 -15.92 -12.54
CA GLN A 359 -3.41 -14.80 -13.11
C GLN A 359 -2.57 -15.23 -14.30
N GLU A 360 -2.76 -14.49 -15.39
CA GLU A 360 -1.93 -14.45 -16.57
C GLU A 360 -1.31 -13.05 -16.70
N ARG A 361 -0.01 -13.00 -17.05
CA ARG A 361 0.78 -11.78 -17.23
C ARG A 361 1.87 -12.00 -18.28
N MET A 362 2.60 -10.93 -18.60
CA MET A 362 3.75 -10.91 -19.49
C MET A 362 3.41 -11.41 -20.89
N VAL A 363 2.30 -10.92 -21.45
CA VAL A 363 1.82 -11.32 -22.77
C VAL A 363 2.73 -10.80 -23.89
N ALA A 364 3.00 -11.65 -24.87
CA ALA A 364 3.79 -11.33 -26.05
C ALA A 364 3.21 -12.00 -27.32
N PHE A 365 3.04 -11.21 -28.38
CA PHE A 365 2.79 -11.78 -29.71
C PHE A 365 4.00 -12.53 -30.25
N ALA A 366 3.75 -13.69 -30.87
CA ALA A 366 4.74 -14.35 -31.70
C ALA A 366 4.92 -13.62 -33.04
N PRO A 367 6.07 -13.77 -33.71
CA PRO A 367 6.33 -13.12 -35.01
C PRO A 367 5.36 -13.52 -36.13
N ASP A 368 4.67 -14.65 -35.99
CA ASP A 368 3.65 -15.12 -36.94
C ASP A 368 2.35 -14.31 -36.89
N GLY A 369 2.12 -13.52 -35.82
CA GLY A 369 0.89 -12.78 -35.56
C GLY A 369 -0.34 -13.66 -35.31
N ARG A 370 -0.16 -14.97 -35.16
CA ARG A 370 -1.22 -15.99 -34.97
C ARG A 370 -1.09 -16.74 -33.65
N SER A 371 0.00 -16.51 -32.92
CA SER A 371 0.26 -17.06 -31.60
C SER A 371 0.52 -15.96 -30.57
N LEU A 372 0.07 -16.18 -29.34
CA LEU A 372 0.40 -15.40 -28.15
C LEU A 372 1.12 -16.30 -27.15
N TYR A 373 2.15 -15.79 -26.50
CA TYR A 373 2.79 -16.41 -25.35
C TYR A 373 2.54 -15.54 -24.11
N TYR A 374 2.33 -16.16 -22.96
CA TYR A 374 2.17 -15.48 -21.68
C TYR A 374 2.53 -16.44 -20.54
N ALA A 375 2.86 -15.88 -19.38
CA ALA A 375 3.03 -16.66 -18.16
C ALA A 375 1.66 -16.78 -17.46
N ALA A 376 1.34 -17.95 -16.93
CA ALA A 376 0.13 -18.18 -16.17
C ALA A 376 0.44 -18.94 -14.88
N GLU A 377 -0.17 -18.51 -13.78
CA GLU A 377 -0.02 -19.20 -12.50
C GLU A 377 -1.15 -20.22 -12.30
N ARG A 378 -0.94 -21.42 -12.82
CA ARG A 378 -1.93 -22.51 -12.80
C ARG A 378 -1.27 -23.81 -12.34
N GLY A 379 -2.05 -24.73 -11.78
CA GLY A 379 -1.51 -26.03 -11.35
C GLY A 379 -0.41 -25.95 -10.26
N ASN A 380 -0.41 -24.89 -9.44
CA ASN A 380 0.60 -24.59 -8.41
C ASN A 380 2.01 -24.25 -8.94
N SER A 381 2.15 -23.90 -10.22
CA SER A 381 3.38 -23.35 -10.79
C SER A 381 3.08 -22.07 -11.58
N TRP A 382 4.13 -21.31 -11.89
CA TRP A 382 4.08 -20.38 -13.01
C TRP A 382 4.60 -21.13 -14.23
N ASP A 383 3.81 -21.18 -15.30
CA ASP A 383 4.18 -21.85 -16.53
C ASP A 383 3.96 -20.93 -17.74
N ILE A 384 4.65 -21.22 -18.83
CA ILE A 384 4.49 -20.47 -20.09
C ILE A 384 3.52 -21.20 -21.00
N TYR A 385 2.44 -20.50 -21.33
CA TYR A 385 1.38 -20.97 -22.21
C TYR A 385 1.47 -20.32 -23.59
N LYS A 386 0.86 -21.00 -24.56
CA LYS A 386 0.65 -20.52 -25.91
C LYS A 386 -0.83 -20.57 -26.27
N ALA A 387 -1.38 -19.44 -26.69
CA ALA A 387 -2.69 -19.38 -27.35
C ALA A 387 -2.49 -19.22 -28.87
N THR A 388 -3.26 -19.93 -29.69
CA THR A 388 -3.16 -19.91 -31.16
C THR A 388 -4.55 -19.84 -31.80
N ILE A 389 -4.68 -19.08 -32.88
CA ILE A 389 -5.89 -19.07 -33.71
C ILE A 389 -6.01 -20.43 -34.41
N ALA A 390 -7.02 -21.23 -34.04
CA ALA A 390 -7.14 -22.61 -34.50
C ALA A 390 -7.53 -22.71 -35.99
N ARG A 391 -8.32 -21.74 -36.49
CA ARG A 391 -8.84 -21.72 -37.85
C ARG A 391 -7.93 -20.92 -38.77
N LYS A 392 -7.48 -21.53 -39.87
CA LYS A 392 -6.49 -20.92 -40.78
C LYS A 392 -7.05 -19.72 -41.53
N GLU A 393 -8.35 -19.73 -41.79
CA GLU A 393 -9.11 -18.68 -42.47
C GLU A 393 -9.36 -17.45 -41.61
N GLU A 394 -9.21 -17.56 -40.28
CA GLU A 394 -9.38 -16.44 -39.35
C GLU A 394 -8.02 -15.73 -39.15
N PRO A 395 -7.88 -14.46 -39.55
CA PRO A 395 -6.57 -13.80 -39.56
C PRO A 395 -6.21 -13.08 -38.25
N TYR A 396 -7.18 -12.81 -37.38
CA TYR A 396 -7.02 -11.97 -36.18
C TYR A 396 -7.60 -12.63 -34.93
N PHE A 397 -6.96 -12.43 -33.78
CA PHE A 397 -7.46 -12.93 -32.49
C PHE A 397 -8.78 -12.27 -32.09
N TYR A 398 -8.92 -10.94 -32.26
CA TYR A 398 -10.14 -10.22 -31.85
C TYR A 398 -11.41 -10.71 -32.56
N ALA A 399 -11.28 -11.36 -33.72
CA ALA A 399 -12.38 -11.88 -34.52
C ALA A 399 -12.40 -13.41 -34.63
N SER A 400 -11.49 -14.10 -33.95
CA SER A 400 -11.40 -15.56 -34.00
C SER A 400 -12.55 -16.25 -33.27
N THR A 401 -13.02 -17.38 -33.80
CA THR A 401 -14.07 -18.18 -33.15
C THR A 401 -13.48 -19.23 -32.21
N LEU A 402 -12.35 -19.83 -32.59
CA LEU A 402 -11.69 -20.90 -31.84
C LEU A 402 -10.24 -20.55 -31.51
N ILE A 403 -9.92 -20.55 -30.22
CA ILE A 403 -8.57 -20.44 -29.69
C ILE A 403 -8.15 -21.80 -29.15
N LYS A 404 -6.95 -22.25 -29.55
CA LYS A 404 -6.29 -23.40 -28.95
C LYS A 404 -5.24 -22.89 -27.96
N GLU A 405 -5.29 -23.39 -26.74
CA GLU A 405 -4.34 -23.08 -25.68
C GLU A 405 -3.56 -24.34 -25.28
N GLU A 406 -2.25 -24.24 -25.09
CA GLU A 406 -1.41 -25.34 -24.60
C GLU A 406 -0.20 -24.83 -23.78
N PRO A 407 0.22 -25.55 -22.72
CA PRO A 407 1.48 -25.26 -22.04
C PRO A 407 2.66 -25.57 -22.97
N VAL A 408 3.68 -24.72 -22.96
CA VAL A 408 4.88 -24.85 -23.80
C VAL A 408 6.13 -25.09 -22.96
N ILE A 409 6.25 -24.39 -21.84
CA ILE A 409 7.28 -24.60 -20.83
C ILE A 409 6.54 -24.73 -19.50
N ALA A 410 6.43 -25.97 -19.02
CA ALA A 410 5.76 -26.29 -17.76
C ALA A 410 6.63 -27.31 -17.03
N THR A 411 7.31 -26.85 -15.97
CA THR A 411 8.23 -27.65 -15.17
C THR A 411 7.85 -27.53 -13.69
N GLU A 412 8.57 -28.21 -12.80
CA GLU A 412 8.41 -27.98 -11.35
C GLU A 412 8.95 -26.60 -10.90
N LYS A 413 9.68 -25.92 -11.79
CA LYS A 413 10.20 -24.58 -11.57
C LYS A 413 9.20 -23.55 -12.08
N GLU A 414 9.24 -22.37 -11.48
CA GLU A 414 8.37 -21.27 -11.89
C GLU A 414 8.96 -20.53 -13.10
N GLU A 415 8.23 -20.52 -14.21
CA GLU A 415 8.64 -20.01 -15.52
C GLU A 415 7.89 -18.71 -15.88
N PHE A 416 8.62 -17.64 -16.19
CA PHE A 416 8.08 -16.28 -16.36
C PHE A 416 8.57 -15.58 -17.62
N GLN A 417 7.88 -14.48 -17.95
CA GLN A 417 8.31 -13.47 -18.93
C GLN A 417 8.70 -14.06 -20.29
N PRO A 418 7.81 -14.82 -20.96
CA PRO A 418 8.16 -15.40 -22.25
C PRO A 418 8.41 -14.31 -23.30
N MET A 419 9.54 -14.40 -23.99
CA MET A 419 9.88 -13.54 -25.11
C MET A 419 10.23 -14.40 -26.33
N PRO A 420 9.33 -14.52 -27.32
CA PRO A 420 9.63 -15.29 -28.53
C PRO A 420 10.74 -14.63 -29.35
N SER A 421 11.62 -15.45 -29.94
CA SER A 421 12.67 -14.98 -30.84
C SER A 421 12.06 -14.41 -32.13
N PRO A 422 12.72 -13.43 -32.79
CA PRO A 422 12.24 -12.86 -34.05
C PRO A 422 11.99 -13.87 -35.20
N ASP A 423 12.69 -15.02 -35.19
CA ASP A 423 12.46 -16.11 -36.14
C ASP A 423 11.35 -17.10 -35.72
N GLY A 424 10.80 -16.94 -34.51
CA GLY A 424 9.72 -17.74 -33.95
C GLY A 424 10.12 -19.15 -33.51
N LYS A 425 11.41 -19.47 -33.45
CA LYS A 425 11.91 -20.83 -33.13
C LYS A 425 12.28 -21.05 -31.67
N LYS A 426 12.50 -19.97 -30.91
CA LYS A 426 12.96 -20.02 -29.52
C LYS A 426 12.17 -19.08 -28.63
N ILE A 427 12.24 -19.28 -27.32
CA ILE A 427 11.65 -18.41 -26.31
C ILE A 427 12.71 -18.12 -25.26
N ALA A 428 13.02 -16.84 -25.01
CA ALA A 428 13.78 -16.44 -23.84
C ALA A 428 12.81 -16.27 -22.67
N TYR A 429 13.17 -16.74 -21.47
CA TYR A 429 12.29 -16.74 -20.31
C TYR A 429 13.07 -16.77 -19.00
N LEU A 430 12.43 -16.42 -17.90
CA LEU A 430 13.01 -16.51 -16.56
C LEU A 430 12.54 -17.76 -15.85
N GLU A 431 13.46 -18.53 -15.30
CA GLU A 431 13.19 -19.60 -14.33
C GLU A 431 13.46 -19.07 -12.92
N GLU A 432 12.56 -19.35 -11.98
CA GLU A 432 12.62 -18.98 -10.54
C GLU A 432 12.96 -17.50 -10.31
N ARG A 433 12.54 -16.63 -11.25
CA ARG A 433 12.78 -15.18 -11.25
C ARG A 433 14.24 -14.76 -11.17
N ASN A 434 15.21 -15.66 -11.33
CA ASN A 434 16.64 -15.35 -11.14
C ASN A 434 17.56 -15.99 -12.18
N ILE A 435 17.06 -16.86 -13.05
CA ILE A 435 17.84 -17.50 -14.12
C ILE A 435 17.22 -17.16 -15.46
N LEU A 436 17.97 -16.53 -16.36
CA LEU A 436 17.53 -16.32 -17.74
C LEU A 436 17.89 -17.55 -18.58
N LYS A 437 16.90 -18.11 -19.26
CA LYS A 437 17.04 -19.27 -20.14
C LYS A 437 16.53 -18.99 -21.54
N VAL A 438 16.97 -19.79 -22.49
CA VAL A 438 16.45 -19.86 -23.86
C VAL A 438 15.96 -21.28 -24.12
N TYR A 439 14.67 -21.41 -24.42
CA TYR A 439 14.02 -22.66 -24.81
C TYR A 439 13.95 -22.77 -26.33
N ASP A 440 14.35 -23.92 -26.87
CA ASP A 440 14.23 -24.25 -28.28
C ASP A 440 12.94 -25.06 -28.54
N LEU A 441 12.05 -24.53 -29.38
CA LEU A 441 10.71 -25.10 -29.60
C LEU A 441 10.73 -26.45 -30.33
N ALA A 442 11.78 -26.72 -31.11
CA ALA A 442 11.88 -27.96 -31.90
C ALA A 442 12.43 -29.11 -31.04
N SER A 443 13.53 -28.87 -30.33
CA SER A 443 14.18 -29.86 -29.48
C SER A 443 13.54 -29.99 -28.10
N LYS A 444 12.77 -28.98 -27.66
CA LYS A 444 12.19 -28.88 -26.32
C LYS A 444 13.23 -28.88 -25.21
N THR A 445 14.34 -28.18 -25.42
CA THR A 445 15.44 -28.07 -24.46
C THR A 445 15.70 -26.61 -24.09
N SER A 446 16.14 -26.37 -22.86
CA SER A 446 16.50 -25.05 -22.35
C SER A 446 18.00 -24.92 -22.15
N THR A 447 18.55 -23.78 -22.53
CA THR A 447 19.93 -23.37 -22.27
C THR A 447 19.97 -22.18 -21.32
N THR A 448 20.78 -22.25 -20.27
CA THR A 448 21.00 -21.12 -19.36
C THR A 448 21.85 -20.05 -20.02
N ILE A 449 21.37 -18.80 -19.98
CA ILE A 449 22.05 -17.60 -20.49
C ILE A 449 22.63 -16.76 -19.35
N LEU A 450 21.82 -16.46 -18.33
CA LEU A 450 22.27 -15.76 -17.13
C LEU A 450 21.92 -16.61 -15.90
N PRO A 451 22.91 -17.07 -15.11
CA PRO A 451 22.66 -17.94 -13.97
C PRO A 451 22.11 -17.17 -12.75
N ALA A 452 21.63 -17.91 -11.75
CA ALA A 452 21.20 -17.37 -10.47
C ALA A 452 22.30 -16.57 -9.77
N GLY A 453 21.89 -15.62 -8.92
CA GLY A 453 22.80 -14.75 -8.17
C GLY A 453 23.39 -13.59 -8.97
N GLN A 454 23.01 -13.43 -10.24
CA GLN A 454 23.38 -12.26 -11.05
C GLN A 454 22.37 -11.11 -10.92
N ASN A 455 21.09 -11.46 -10.81
CA ASN A 455 19.97 -10.55 -10.61
C ASN A 455 19.08 -11.08 -9.47
N PHE A 456 18.48 -10.16 -8.74
CA PHE A 456 17.51 -10.44 -7.69
C PHE A 456 16.22 -9.71 -8.03
N SER A 457 15.17 -10.47 -8.39
CA SER A 457 13.86 -9.91 -8.70
C SER A 457 13.19 -9.41 -7.42
N TYR A 458 12.68 -8.18 -7.47
CA TYR A 458 11.88 -7.55 -6.43
C TYR A 458 10.39 -7.73 -6.68
N SER A 459 9.96 -7.77 -7.94
CA SER A 459 8.56 -7.99 -8.34
C SER A 459 8.49 -8.76 -9.65
N ASP A 460 7.44 -9.55 -9.84
CA ASP A 460 7.27 -10.34 -11.07
C ASP A 460 7.17 -9.39 -12.28
N GLY A 461 8.00 -9.60 -13.32
CA GLY A 461 8.03 -8.73 -14.50
C GLY A 461 9.14 -7.67 -14.51
N ASP A 462 10.00 -7.64 -13.49
CA ASP A 462 10.97 -6.54 -13.30
C ASP A 462 12.30 -6.69 -14.04
N GLN A 463 12.61 -7.87 -14.58
CA GLN A 463 13.84 -8.08 -15.35
C GLN A 463 13.64 -7.79 -16.83
N ARG A 464 14.67 -7.25 -17.49
CA ARG A 464 14.62 -6.89 -18.91
C ARG A 464 15.69 -7.63 -19.69
N PHE A 465 15.27 -8.29 -20.76
CA PHE A 465 16.11 -8.93 -21.77
C PHE A 465 15.48 -8.77 -23.16
N GLU A 466 16.32 -8.78 -24.21
CA GLU A 466 15.86 -8.59 -25.58
C GLU A 466 16.67 -9.41 -26.59
N TRP A 467 15.96 -10.00 -27.56
CA TRP A 467 16.54 -10.71 -28.69
C TRP A 467 17.15 -9.77 -29.74
N SER A 468 18.31 -10.14 -30.25
CA SER A 468 18.81 -9.53 -31.50
C SER A 468 17.87 -9.86 -32.67
N PRO A 469 17.76 -8.99 -33.69
CA PRO A 469 16.89 -9.22 -34.85
C PRO A 469 17.17 -10.51 -35.63
N ASP A 470 18.37 -11.07 -35.52
CA ASP A 470 18.78 -12.34 -36.14
C ASP A 470 18.62 -13.56 -35.22
N SER A 471 18.08 -13.37 -34.01
CA SER A 471 17.80 -14.42 -33.01
C SER A 471 19.06 -15.14 -32.47
N LYS A 472 20.25 -14.56 -32.62
CA LYS A 472 21.52 -15.17 -32.18
C LYS A 472 22.07 -14.61 -30.87
N TRP A 473 21.59 -13.46 -30.42
CA TRP A 473 22.11 -12.78 -29.23
C TRP A 473 20.98 -12.35 -28.30
N ILE A 474 21.30 -12.29 -27.01
CA ILE A 474 20.43 -11.77 -25.96
C ILE A 474 21.15 -10.61 -25.27
N ALA A 475 20.51 -9.45 -25.21
CA ALA A 475 20.95 -8.33 -24.40
C ALA A 475 20.15 -8.29 -23.09
N VAL A 476 20.82 -8.35 -21.94
CA VAL A 476 20.18 -8.43 -20.61
C VAL A 476 20.82 -7.43 -19.65
N ARG A 477 20.00 -6.84 -18.77
CA ARG A 477 20.52 -6.08 -17.63
C ARG A 477 20.99 -7.05 -16.54
N SER A 478 22.22 -6.92 -16.08
CA SER A 478 22.77 -7.66 -14.94
C SER A 478 23.20 -6.71 -13.81
N SER A 479 22.84 -7.03 -12.57
CA SER A 479 23.36 -6.37 -11.37
C SER A 479 24.69 -6.95 -10.90
N LYS A 480 25.22 -7.97 -11.60
CA LYS A 480 26.47 -8.67 -11.27
C LYS A 480 26.51 -9.16 -9.82
N GLY A 481 25.35 -9.56 -9.29
CA GLY A 481 25.20 -10.06 -7.92
C GLY A 481 25.16 -9.00 -6.82
N VAL A 482 25.01 -7.72 -7.17
CA VAL A 482 24.80 -6.65 -6.19
C VAL A 482 23.31 -6.30 -6.09
N PHE A 483 22.76 -6.35 -4.88
CA PHE A 483 21.41 -5.85 -4.63
C PHE A 483 21.41 -4.32 -4.44
N GLY A 484 20.42 -3.62 -5.02
CA GLY A 484 20.17 -2.19 -4.76
C GLY A 484 20.51 -1.23 -5.91
N LEU A 485 20.68 0.05 -5.56
CA LEU A 485 20.59 1.21 -6.47
C LEU A 485 21.85 1.49 -7.33
N SER A 486 22.84 0.60 -7.35
CA SER A 486 24.10 0.82 -8.10
C SER A 486 24.29 -0.14 -9.27
N GLY A 487 24.50 0.43 -10.46
CA GLY A 487 25.21 -0.17 -11.60
C GLY A 487 24.61 -1.40 -12.26
N GLY A 488 23.46 -1.27 -12.94
CA GLY A 488 23.04 -2.29 -13.91
C GLY A 488 23.97 -2.26 -15.13
N ALA A 489 24.75 -3.32 -15.35
CA ALA A 489 25.49 -3.52 -16.59
C ALA A 489 24.55 -4.07 -17.66
N ILE A 490 24.71 -3.62 -18.91
CA ILE A 490 24.09 -4.32 -20.04
C ILE A 490 25.08 -5.36 -20.54
N MET A 491 24.66 -6.62 -20.45
CA MET A 491 25.43 -7.79 -20.88
C MET A 491 24.85 -8.30 -22.19
N VAL A 492 25.73 -8.73 -23.11
CA VAL A 492 25.34 -9.39 -24.36
C VAL A 492 25.87 -10.82 -24.35
N PHE A 493 24.97 -11.79 -24.57
CA PHE A 493 25.26 -13.21 -24.60
C PHE A 493 24.89 -13.82 -25.95
N LYS A 494 25.60 -14.87 -26.36
CA LYS A 494 25.12 -15.74 -27.44
C LYS A 494 23.91 -16.54 -26.96
N ALA A 495 22.83 -16.54 -27.75
CA ALA A 495 21.57 -17.18 -27.39
C ALA A 495 21.63 -18.73 -27.40
N ASP A 496 22.73 -19.32 -27.89
CA ASP A 496 22.98 -20.76 -27.82
C ASP A 496 23.72 -21.18 -26.54
N GLY A 497 24.08 -20.22 -25.66
CA GLY A 497 24.82 -20.48 -24.41
C GLY A 497 26.30 -20.81 -24.61
N SER A 498 26.84 -20.70 -25.82
CA SER A 498 28.27 -20.96 -26.07
C SER A 498 29.21 -19.90 -25.50
N ASP A 499 28.66 -18.77 -25.03
CA ASP A 499 29.36 -17.74 -24.26
C ASP A 499 28.71 -17.62 -22.87
N ALA A 500 29.27 -18.33 -21.88
CA ALA A 500 28.71 -18.40 -20.53
C ALA A 500 28.95 -17.13 -19.68
N ASN A 501 29.93 -16.31 -20.04
CA ASN A 501 30.26 -15.09 -19.27
C ASN A 501 29.58 -13.85 -19.86
N GLY A 502 29.24 -13.89 -21.15
CA GLY A 502 28.75 -12.74 -21.88
C GLY A 502 29.80 -11.64 -21.96
N THR A 503 29.41 -10.53 -22.58
CA THR A 503 30.23 -9.32 -22.65
C THR A 503 29.49 -8.16 -21.98
N ASP A 504 30.10 -7.51 -20.98
CA ASP A 504 29.62 -6.23 -20.47
C ASP A 504 29.92 -5.15 -21.50
N VAL A 505 28.88 -4.67 -22.17
CA VAL A 505 29.03 -3.67 -23.24
C VAL A 505 28.98 -2.23 -22.74
N THR A 506 28.67 -2.04 -21.44
CA THR A 506 28.54 -0.72 -20.82
C THR A 506 29.75 -0.30 -19.99
N GLN A 507 30.36 -1.24 -19.26
CA GLN A 507 31.56 -1.05 -18.42
C GLN A 507 31.48 0.20 -17.53
N SER A 508 30.33 0.42 -16.89
CA SER A 508 29.99 1.67 -16.22
C SER A 508 29.55 1.46 -14.77
N GLY A 509 29.99 2.35 -13.87
CA GLY A 509 29.49 2.44 -12.50
C GLY A 509 28.14 3.16 -12.37
N PHE A 510 27.62 3.68 -13.47
CA PHE A 510 26.31 4.35 -13.56
C PHE A 510 25.20 3.33 -13.84
N SER A 511 23.96 3.71 -13.57
CA SER A 511 22.80 2.86 -13.82
C SER A 511 22.51 2.80 -15.32
N ASN A 512 22.56 1.60 -15.91
CA ASN A 512 22.17 1.39 -17.31
C ASN A 512 20.96 0.45 -17.39
N ASN A 513 19.95 0.84 -18.16
CA ASN A 513 18.66 0.13 -18.22
C ASN A 513 18.02 0.20 -19.61
N ARG A 514 16.91 -0.53 -19.77
CA ARG A 514 15.98 -0.44 -20.92
C ARG A 514 16.70 -0.63 -22.26
N GLN A 515 17.55 -1.64 -22.35
CA GLN A 515 18.29 -1.93 -23.57
C GLN A 515 17.35 -2.31 -24.72
N GLN A 516 17.63 -1.84 -25.94
CA GLN A 516 16.87 -2.16 -27.15
C GLN A 516 17.78 -2.32 -28.37
N TRP A 517 17.60 -3.36 -29.19
CA TRP A 517 18.36 -3.49 -30.43
C TRP A 517 17.90 -2.48 -31.48
N ALA A 518 18.86 -1.91 -32.21
CA ALA A 518 18.62 -0.90 -33.24
C ALA A 518 19.39 -1.21 -34.53
N LEU A 519 19.01 -0.52 -35.61
CA LEU A 519 19.71 -0.55 -36.90
C LEU A 519 19.95 -1.98 -37.42
N GLY A 520 18.93 -2.85 -37.30
CA GLY A 520 19.01 -4.24 -37.72
C GLY A 520 19.96 -5.11 -36.90
N GLY A 521 20.28 -4.71 -35.66
CA GLY A 521 21.19 -5.44 -34.76
C GLY A 521 22.62 -4.90 -34.75
N LYS A 522 22.91 -3.88 -35.58
CA LYS A 522 24.24 -3.24 -35.66
C LYS A 522 24.51 -2.28 -34.49
N ALA A 523 23.49 -1.95 -33.71
CA ALA A 523 23.62 -1.13 -32.51
C ALA A 523 22.68 -1.61 -31.39
N LEU A 524 23.03 -1.26 -30.15
CA LEU A 524 22.22 -1.43 -28.95
C LEU A 524 21.98 -0.07 -28.30
N LEU A 525 20.73 0.26 -28.06
CA LEU A 525 20.33 1.42 -27.29
C LEU A 525 20.23 1.05 -25.81
N PHE A 526 20.48 2.01 -24.93
CA PHE A 526 20.19 1.90 -23.50
C PHE A 526 20.07 3.28 -22.86
N THR A 527 19.42 3.34 -21.70
CA THR A 527 19.42 4.54 -20.85
C THR A 527 20.61 4.54 -19.90
N SER A 528 21.22 5.69 -19.63
CA SER A 528 22.26 5.85 -18.62
C SER A 528 22.05 7.13 -17.80
N ASP A 529 22.20 7.05 -16.47
CA ASP A 529 22.13 8.21 -15.56
C ASP A 529 23.47 8.95 -15.38
N LYS A 530 24.43 8.71 -16.29
CA LYS A 530 25.79 9.26 -16.25
C LYS A 530 25.84 10.79 -16.28
N GLU A 531 25.13 11.40 -17.22
CA GLU A 531 25.14 12.85 -17.44
C GLU A 531 23.96 13.56 -16.76
N GLY A 532 23.03 12.77 -16.20
CA GLY A 532 21.80 13.27 -15.61
C GLY A 532 22.02 13.94 -14.26
N LYS A 533 21.18 14.93 -13.96
CA LYS A 533 21.16 15.52 -12.61
C LYS A 533 20.64 14.48 -11.64
N ARG A 534 21.31 14.41 -10.49
CA ARG A 534 20.89 13.56 -9.38
C ARG A 534 20.01 14.35 -8.43
N SER A 535 18.99 13.66 -7.92
CA SER A 535 18.23 14.17 -6.78
C SER A 535 19.12 14.29 -5.54
N LEU A 536 18.65 15.08 -4.58
CA LEU A 536 19.37 15.30 -3.34
C LEU A 536 19.45 13.99 -2.53
N ALA A 537 18.36 13.23 -2.46
CA ALA A 537 18.36 11.86 -1.93
C ALA A 537 18.61 10.84 -3.03
N ILE A 538 19.25 9.72 -2.70
CA ILE A 538 19.62 8.67 -3.66
C ILE A 538 18.41 8.02 -4.38
N GLN A 539 17.28 7.96 -3.68
CA GLN A 539 16.01 7.40 -4.15
C GLN A 539 15.15 8.39 -4.95
N GLY A 540 15.56 9.66 -5.03
CA GLY A 540 14.80 10.66 -5.77
C GLY A 540 14.83 10.42 -7.29
N PRO A 541 13.98 11.13 -8.05
CA PRO A 541 13.97 11.04 -9.51
C PRO A 541 15.37 11.20 -10.11
N LYS A 542 15.68 10.38 -11.11
CA LYS A 542 16.95 10.44 -11.84
C LYS A 542 16.67 10.83 -13.27
N GLU A 543 17.38 11.83 -13.76
CA GLU A 543 17.42 12.10 -15.18
C GLU A 543 18.36 11.08 -15.84
N ALA A 544 18.02 10.66 -17.05
CA ALA A 544 18.82 9.75 -17.85
C ALA A 544 18.87 10.21 -19.30
N ASP A 545 19.86 9.69 -20.01
CA ASP A 545 20.08 9.90 -21.44
C ASP A 545 19.97 8.59 -22.18
N VAL A 546 19.51 8.64 -23.44
CA VAL A 546 19.53 7.48 -24.33
C VAL A 546 20.87 7.46 -25.06
N TYR A 547 21.58 6.35 -24.97
CA TYR A 547 22.82 6.08 -25.70
C TYR A 547 22.57 5.06 -26.80
N ALA A 548 23.33 5.17 -27.89
CA ALA A 548 23.49 4.13 -28.90
C ALA A 548 24.93 3.64 -28.88
N LEU A 549 25.11 2.33 -28.72
CA LEU A 549 26.39 1.65 -28.83
C LEU A 549 26.42 0.81 -30.09
N PHE A 550 27.40 1.04 -30.95
CA PHE A 550 27.51 0.37 -32.25
C PHE A 550 28.50 -0.80 -32.18
N PHE A 551 28.13 -1.91 -32.80
CA PHE A 551 28.96 -3.09 -32.98
C PHE A 551 29.50 -3.22 -34.42
N ASP A 552 29.12 -2.29 -35.29
CA ASP A 552 29.52 -2.23 -36.70
C ASP A 552 30.04 -0.82 -37.01
N LYS A 553 31.31 -0.74 -37.42
CA LYS A 553 31.99 0.54 -37.66
C LYS A 553 31.37 1.34 -38.81
N ASN A 554 30.88 0.67 -39.85
CA ASN A 554 30.24 1.35 -40.97
C ASN A 554 28.88 1.93 -40.56
N ALA A 555 28.09 1.21 -39.76
CA ALA A 555 26.85 1.73 -39.19
C ALA A 555 27.11 2.95 -38.29
N TYR A 556 28.18 2.92 -37.48
CA TYR A 556 28.61 4.06 -36.69
C TYR A 556 28.98 5.26 -37.57
N ASP A 557 29.79 5.06 -38.61
CA ASP A 557 30.21 6.14 -39.53
C ASP A 557 29.02 6.75 -40.28
N GLN A 558 28.13 5.91 -40.81
CA GLN A 558 26.90 6.37 -41.46
C GLN A 558 25.96 7.11 -40.50
N PHE A 559 25.91 6.70 -39.23
CA PHE A 559 25.09 7.37 -38.22
C PHE A 559 25.63 8.76 -37.86
N ASN A 560 26.94 8.97 -37.92
CA ASN A 560 27.58 10.24 -37.58
C ASN A 560 27.71 11.21 -38.76
N LEU A 561 27.29 10.83 -39.97
CA LEU A 561 27.21 11.76 -41.10
C LEU A 561 26.28 12.94 -40.77
N ASN A 562 26.69 14.14 -41.19
CA ASN A 562 25.82 15.30 -41.14
C ASN A 562 24.63 15.11 -42.12
N LYS A 563 23.65 16.02 -42.06
CA LYS A 563 22.41 15.92 -42.84
C LYS A 563 22.66 15.91 -44.37
N GLU A 564 23.62 16.69 -44.84
CA GLU A 564 23.93 16.81 -46.28
C GLU A 564 24.65 15.55 -46.79
N ASP A 565 25.68 15.10 -46.09
CA ASP A 565 26.44 13.90 -46.44
C ASP A 565 25.57 12.64 -46.38
N ALA A 566 24.67 12.54 -45.39
CA ALA A 566 23.71 11.44 -45.30
C ALA A 566 22.69 11.45 -46.45
N ALA A 567 22.28 12.63 -46.92
CA ALA A 567 21.40 12.77 -48.08
C ALA A 567 22.11 12.37 -49.37
N LEU A 568 23.34 12.84 -49.57
CA LEU A 568 24.21 12.47 -50.69
C LEU A 568 24.50 10.96 -50.74
N LEU A 569 24.77 10.34 -49.59
CA LEU A 569 24.96 8.89 -49.51
C LEU A 569 23.67 8.14 -49.91
N LYS A 570 22.50 8.59 -49.42
CA LYS A 570 21.21 8.00 -49.82
C LYS A 570 20.91 8.15 -51.31
N GLU A 571 21.33 9.24 -51.95
CA GLU A 571 21.19 9.41 -53.41
C GLU A 571 22.11 8.45 -54.17
N LYS A 572 23.39 8.35 -53.78
CA LYS A 572 24.34 7.39 -54.38
C LYS A 572 23.90 5.93 -54.21
N GLU A 573 23.33 5.58 -53.06
CA GLU A 573 22.79 4.22 -52.82
C GLU A 573 21.52 3.94 -53.63
N LYS A 574 20.73 4.96 -53.99
CA LYS A 574 19.57 4.81 -54.89
C LYS A 574 19.99 4.57 -56.34
N GLU A 575 21.11 5.14 -56.79
CA GLU A 575 21.66 4.95 -58.14
C GLU A 575 22.28 3.57 -58.34
N ASN A 576 22.80 2.93 -57.29
CA ASN A 576 23.45 1.60 -57.33
C ASN A 576 22.52 0.41 -57.01
N LYS A 577 21.23 0.48 -57.32
CA LYS A 577 20.29 -0.63 -57.02
C LYS A 577 20.50 -1.85 -57.92
N ASP A 578 21.38 -2.76 -57.50
CA ASP A 578 21.31 -4.17 -57.88
C ASP A 578 20.35 -4.92 -56.93
N THR A 579 19.43 -5.67 -57.51
CA THR A 579 18.25 -6.25 -56.86
C THR A 579 18.56 -7.61 -56.24
N THR A 580 19.24 -7.65 -55.09
CA THR A 580 19.12 -8.76 -54.12
C THR A 580 19.77 -8.40 -52.78
N LYS A 581 19.02 -7.77 -51.85
CA LYS A 581 19.46 -7.67 -50.45
C LYS A 581 19.34 -9.04 -49.76
N LYS A 582 20.43 -9.80 -49.72
CA LYS A 582 20.57 -10.95 -48.80
C LYS A 582 20.51 -10.42 -47.36
N LYS A 583 19.88 -11.18 -46.45
CA LYS A 583 19.99 -10.97 -45.00
C LYS A 583 21.46 -11.07 -44.62
N GLU A 584 22.12 -9.93 -44.34
CA GLU A 584 23.45 -9.93 -43.74
C GLU A 584 23.35 -10.50 -42.31
N ASN A 585 24.28 -11.39 -41.95
CA ASN A 585 24.42 -11.85 -40.58
C ASN A 585 24.94 -10.69 -39.71
N VAL A 586 24.37 -10.49 -38.53
CA VAL A 586 24.88 -9.51 -37.57
C VAL A 586 26.19 -10.07 -36.98
N VAL A 587 27.30 -9.40 -37.23
CA VAL A 587 28.60 -9.68 -36.61
C VAL A 587 28.85 -8.58 -35.59
N LEU A 588 29.04 -8.96 -34.33
CA LEU A 588 29.27 -8.00 -33.26
C LEU A 588 30.79 -7.80 -33.06
N ASP A 589 31.28 -6.57 -33.22
CA ASP A 589 32.62 -6.17 -32.81
C ASP A 589 32.60 -5.56 -31.40
N PHE A 590 33.26 -6.22 -30.46
CA PHE A 590 33.39 -5.77 -29.07
C PHE A 590 34.73 -5.06 -28.78
N SER A 591 35.61 -4.89 -29.76
CA SER A 591 36.98 -4.39 -29.52
C SER A 591 37.06 -2.88 -29.23
N ASN A 592 36.07 -2.10 -29.66
CA ASN A 592 36.13 -0.62 -29.68
C ASN A 592 34.86 0.05 -29.11
N LEU A 593 34.18 -0.60 -28.17
CA LEU A 593 32.87 -0.17 -27.66
C LEU A 593 32.85 1.27 -27.12
N ASP A 594 33.88 1.71 -26.39
CA ASP A 594 33.92 3.07 -25.84
C ASP A 594 34.05 4.16 -26.90
N HIS A 595 34.68 3.88 -28.04
CA HIS A 595 34.80 4.81 -29.15
C HIS A 595 33.59 4.78 -30.09
N GLN A 596 32.75 3.74 -30.01
CA GLN A 596 31.56 3.53 -30.84
C GLN A 596 30.26 3.77 -30.08
N LYS A 597 30.30 4.62 -29.04
CA LYS A 597 29.16 4.98 -28.19
C LYS A 597 28.77 6.44 -28.43
N VAL A 598 27.48 6.68 -28.68
CA VAL A 598 26.92 8.01 -28.99
C VAL A 598 25.80 8.34 -28.02
N ARG A 599 25.86 9.50 -27.36
CA ARG A 599 24.71 10.06 -26.62
C ARG A 599 23.69 10.56 -27.65
N LEU A 600 22.49 9.98 -27.65
CA LEU A 600 21.44 10.38 -28.58
C LEU A 600 20.76 11.66 -28.11
N THR A 601 20.27 11.68 -26.88
CA THR A 601 19.56 12.81 -26.28
C THR A 601 20.46 14.04 -26.14
N ASN A 602 19.90 15.23 -26.37
CA ASN A 602 20.60 16.51 -26.20
C ASN A 602 20.48 17.09 -24.78
N ALA A 603 19.61 16.51 -23.96
CA ALA A 603 19.41 16.84 -22.56
C ALA A 603 18.94 15.58 -21.81
N SER A 604 19.30 15.48 -20.54
CA SER A 604 18.87 14.40 -19.65
C SER A 604 17.41 14.59 -19.23
N MET A 605 16.64 13.51 -19.15
CA MET A 605 15.18 13.55 -18.93
C MET A 605 14.74 12.46 -17.95
N ASN A 606 13.58 12.63 -17.30
CA ASN A 606 12.95 11.60 -16.47
C ASN A 606 12.14 10.63 -17.36
N LEU A 607 12.82 9.63 -17.92
CA LEU A 607 12.28 8.77 -18.98
C LEU A 607 11.44 7.60 -18.46
N ASP A 608 10.22 7.49 -18.98
CA ASP A 608 9.34 6.33 -18.81
C ASP A 608 9.56 5.26 -19.88
N ASP A 609 9.83 5.63 -21.13
CA ASP A 609 10.17 4.70 -22.22
C ASP A 609 10.78 5.46 -23.42
N TYR A 610 11.38 4.74 -24.37
CA TYR A 610 11.87 5.30 -25.63
C TYR A 610 11.79 4.29 -26.79
N LYS A 611 11.72 4.78 -28.03
CA LYS A 611 11.76 3.98 -29.27
C LYS A 611 12.53 4.70 -30.36
N LEU A 612 13.28 3.97 -31.18
CA LEU A 612 13.99 4.51 -32.34
C LEU A 612 13.33 4.03 -33.65
N SER A 613 13.22 4.91 -34.65
CA SER A 613 12.81 4.51 -36.00
C SER A 613 13.78 3.51 -36.59
N ALA A 614 13.31 2.64 -37.48
CA ALA A 614 14.12 1.56 -38.07
C ALA A 614 15.37 2.08 -38.83
N ASP A 615 15.29 3.28 -39.41
CA ASP A 615 16.39 3.96 -40.10
C ASP A 615 17.28 4.78 -39.17
N GLY A 616 16.98 4.82 -37.87
CA GLY A 616 17.71 5.55 -36.86
C GLY A 616 17.56 7.06 -36.87
N SER A 617 16.70 7.63 -37.73
CA SER A 617 16.58 9.09 -37.89
C SER A 617 15.74 9.78 -36.81
N LYS A 618 14.77 9.08 -36.22
CA LYS A 618 13.83 9.64 -35.24
C LYS A 618 13.86 8.84 -33.93
N LEU A 619 14.08 9.52 -32.81
CA LEU A 619 13.98 8.97 -31.46
C LEU A 619 12.73 9.49 -30.77
N PHE A 620 11.85 8.60 -30.33
CA PHE A 620 10.65 8.92 -29.56
C PHE A 620 10.93 8.72 -28.07
N LEU A 621 10.56 9.70 -27.26
CA LEU A 621 10.88 9.77 -25.82
C LEU A 621 9.60 10.03 -25.04
N LEU A 622 9.22 9.11 -24.15
CA LEU A 622 8.15 9.32 -23.19
C LEU A 622 8.78 9.75 -21.86
N SER A 623 8.53 10.98 -21.43
CA SER A 623 9.17 11.58 -20.24
C SER A 623 8.14 12.12 -19.27
N ARG A 624 8.34 11.91 -17.97
CA ARG A 624 7.46 12.42 -16.92
C ARG A 624 7.68 13.91 -16.67
N PHE A 625 6.57 14.63 -16.49
CA PHE A 625 6.54 16.03 -16.08
C PHE A 625 5.36 16.23 -15.11
N GLU A 626 5.62 16.85 -13.95
CA GLU A 626 4.62 17.17 -12.91
C GLU A 626 3.51 16.11 -12.74
N GLN A 627 2.32 16.31 -13.35
CA GLN A 627 1.12 15.48 -13.20
C GLN A 627 0.89 14.45 -14.34
N GLY A 628 1.83 14.29 -15.28
CA GLY A 628 1.64 13.42 -16.44
C GLY A 628 2.95 13.04 -17.14
N ALA A 629 2.86 12.83 -18.46
CA ALA A 629 4.02 12.56 -19.29
C ALA A 629 3.89 13.23 -20.66
N ASP A 630 5.01 13.71 -21.20
CA ASP A 630 5.08 14.27 -22.55
C ASP A 630 5.76 13.27 -23.48
N LEU A 631 5.20 13.13 -24.68
CA LEU A 631 5.79 12.33 -25.75
C LEU A 631 6.49 13.25 -26.74
N TRP A 632 7.81 13.09 -26.84
CA TRP A 632 8.68 13.87 -27.70
C TRP A 632 9.19 13.04 -28.87
N GLN A 633 9.45 13.70 -30.00
CA GLN A 633 10.21 13.16 -31.12
C GLN A 633 11.49 13.99 -31.28
N MET A 634 12.63 13.34 -31.44
CA MET A 634 13.92 13.95 -31.69
C MET A 634 14.47 13.49 -33.04
N ASP A 635 14.98 14.40 -33.87
CA ASP A 635 15.85 14.03 -34.99
C ASP A 635 17.24 13.66 -34.43
N THR A 636 17.73 12.45 -34.72
CA THR A 636 18.97 11.95 -34.11
C THR A 636 20.24 12.62 -34.63
N ARG A 637 20.16 13.29 -35.79
CA ARG A 637 21.27 14.00 -36.43
C ARG A 637 21.30 15.46 -36.02
N THR A 638 20.20 16.19 -36.23
CA THR A 638 20.12 17.63 -35.90
C THR A 638 19.94 17.86 -34.42
N LYS A 639 19.52 16.84 -33.66
CA LYS A 639 19.16 16.92 -32.24
C LYS A 639 17.97 17.83 -31.96
N GLU A 640 17.19 18.19 -32.98
CA GLU A 640 15.98 18.99 -32.82
C GLU A 640 14.88 18.16 -32.16
N MET A 641 14.27 18.72 -31.11
CA MET A 641 13.18 18.11 -30.35
C MET A 641 11.84 18.73 -30.75
N LYS A 642 10.83 17.89 -30.95
CA LYS A 642 9.44 18.27 -31.22
C LYS A 642 8.53 17.58 -30.22
N LEU A 643 7.73 18.35 -29.48
CA LEU A 643 6.64 17.79 -28.68
C LEU A 643 5.58 17.22 -29.64
N LEU A 644 5.25 15.92 -29.51
CA LEU A 644 4.16 15.31 -30.26
C LEU A 644 2.84 15.51 -29.54
N THR A 645 2.78 15.14 -28.27
CA THR A 645 1.55 15.23 -27.46
C THR A 645 1.84 15.16 -25.96
N LYS A 646 0.87 15.58 -25.16
CA LYS A 646 0.87 15.43 -23.70
C LYS A 646 -0.10 14.34 -23.28
N LEU A 647 0.30 13.54 -22.30
CA LEU A 647 -0.46 12.42 -21.75
C LEU A 647 -0.76 12.68 -20.28
N SER A 648 -1.94 12.22 -19.84
CA SER A 648 -2.39 12.38 -18.45
C SER A 648 -1.63 11.52 -17.43
N SER A 649 -0.79 10.60 -17.90
CA SER A 649 0.01 9.70 -17.06
C SER A 649 1.24 9.23 -17.80
N GLY A 650 2.23 8.74 -17.05
CA GLY A 650 3.29 7.88 -17.57
C GLY A 650 2.76 6.58 -18.17
N GLY A 651 3.66 5.80 -18.76
CA GLY A 651 3.29 4.56 -19.45
C GLY A 651 4.44 3.84 -20.15
N ASN A 652 4.07 2.88 -20.99
CA ASN A 652 4.96 2.18 -21.91
C ASN A 652 4.46 2.34 -23.36
N MET A 653 5.36 2.20 -24.33
CA MET A 653 5.01 2.35 -25.74
C MET A 653 5.65 1.32 -26.66
N GLU A 654 5.00 1.06 -27.79
CA GLU A 654 5.51 0.23 -28.88
C GLU A 654 5.37 0.97 -30.21
N LEU A 655 6.39 0.87 -31.06
CA LEU A 655 6.38 1.48 -32.40
C LEU A 655 5.88 0.45 -33.42
N SER A 656 4.94 0.86 -34.28
CA SER A 656 4.48 0.04 -35.39
C SER A 656 5.64 -0.33 -36.32
N LYS A 657 5.55 -1.50 -36.96
CA LYS A 657 6.61 -2.00 -37.86
C LYS A 657 6.92 -1.06 -39.04
N ASP A 658 5.92 -0.32 -39.50
CA ASP A 658 6.09 0.70 -40.55
C ASP A 658 6.60 2.06 -40.03
N GLY A 659 6.74 2.20 -38.71
CA GLY A 659 7.25 3.40 -38.04
C GLY A 659 6.28 4.57 -37.99
N LYS A 660 5.01 4.39 -38.35
CA LYS A 660 4.02 5.48 -38.46
C LYS A 660 3.19 5.74 -37.21
N GLN A 661 3.08 4.75 -36.32
CA GLN A 661 2.22 4.83 -35.13
C GLN A 661 2.96 4.36 -33.89
N LEU A 662 2.80 5.10 -32.80
CA LEU A 662 3.15 4.67 -31.46
C LEU A 662 1.89 4.18 -30.76
N PHE A 663 1.91 2.95 -30.28
CA PHE A 663 0.92 2.43 -29.36
C PHE A 663 1.37 2.75 -27.94
N VAL A 664 0.48 3.29 -27.12
CA VAL A 664 0.79 3.73 -25.76
C VAL A 664 -0.24 3.15 -24.80
N LEU A 665 0.25 2.58 -23.70
CA LEU A 665 -0.55 2.22 -22.52
C LEU A 665 -0.20 3.20 -21.40
N GLY A 666 -1.18 4.01 -20.99
CA GLY A 666 -1.03 4.97 -19.90
C GLY A 666 -2.30 5.01 -19.05
N GLY A 667 -2.16 4.88 -17.72
CA GLY A 667 -3.28 4.98 -16.78
C GLY A 667 -4.39 3.96 -17.05
N GLY A 668 -4.03 2.77 -17.54
CA GLY A 668 -4.97 1.71 -17.90
C GLY A 668 -5.71 1.91 -19.22
N LYS A 669 -5.33 2.90 -20.03
CA LYS A 669 -5.94 3.21 -21.33
C LYS A 669 -4.98 2.97 -22.47
N LEU A 670 -5.48 2.36 -23.55
CA LEU A 670 -4.75 2.13 -24.80
C LEU A 670 -5.01 3.26 -25.80
N MET A 671 -3.96 3.71 -26.48
CA MET A 671 -4.07 4.75 -27.51
C MET A 671 -3.00 4.60 -28.58
N LYS A 672 -3.27 5.20 -29.74
CA LYS A 672 -2.34 5.38 -30.85
C LYS A 672 -1.94 6.84 -30.96
N VAL A 673 -0.67 7.10 -31.26
CA VAL A 673 -0.16 8.42 -31.60
C VAL A 673 0.48 8.34 -32.98
N ASP A 674 -0.01 9.17 -33.90
CA ASP A 674 0.62 9.37 -35.21
C ASP A 674 1.96 10.09 -35.03
N VAL A 675 3.04 9.52 -35.57
CA VAL A 675 4.40 10.04 -35.34
C VAL A 675 4.68 11.37 -36.04
N ASP A 676 3.96 11.69 -37.12
CA ASP A 676 4.25 12.87 -37.94
C ASP A 676 3.52 14.10 -37.40
N ASN A 677 2.25 13.94 -37.00
CA ASN A 677 1.40 15.04 -36.54
C ASN A 677 1.03 15.00 -35.04
N GLY A 678 1.35 13.93 -34.32
CA GLY A 678 1.07 13.81 -32.88
C GLY A 678 -0.40 13.52 -32.53
N LYS A 679 -1.26 13.24 -33.53
CA LYS A 679 -2.68 12.97 -33.30
C LYS A 679 -2.85 11.72 -32.43
N VAL A 680 -3.50 11.92 -31.28
CA VAL A 680 -3.88 10.83 -30.37
C VAL A 680 -5.23 10.27 -30.79
N THR A 681 -5.31 8.95 -30.97
CA THR A 681 -6.55 8.22 -31.24
C THR A 681 -6.71 7.13 -30.18
N PRO A 682 -7.77 7.15 -29.35
CA PRO A 682 -8.03 6.07 -28.39
C PRO A 682 -8.18 4.72 -29.11
N VAL A 683 -7.67 3.66 -28.50
CA VAL A 683 -7.99 2.28 -28.91
C VAL A 683 -9.12 1.81 -28.01
N THR A 684 -10.29 1.58 -28.61
CA THR A 684 -11.49 1.20 -27.86
C THR A 684 -11.33 -0.21 -27.30
N ILE A 685 -11.59 -0.35 -26.00
CA ILE A 685 -11.79 -1.64 -25.34
C ILE A 685 -13.29 -1.76 -25.10
N ASN A 686 -13.89 -2.83 -25.62
CA ASN A 686 -15.30 -3.12 -25.42
C ASN A 686 -15.47 -4.63 -25.32
N GLY A 687 -15.32 -5.13 -24.10
CA GLY A 687 -15.47 -6.55 -23.78
C GLY A 687 -16.26 -6.75 -22.50
N GLU A 688 -16.52 -8.02 -22.21
CA GLU A 688 -17.09 -8.48 -20.96
C GLU A 688 -16.36 -9.73 -20.48
N MET A 689 -16.36 -9.95 -19.17
CA MET A 689 -15.93 -11.21 -18.58
C MET A 689 -16.94 -11.69 -17.56
N VAL A 690 -17.08 -13.01 -17.47
CA VAL A 690 -17.75 -13.67 -16.34
C VAL A 690 -16.67 -13.86 -15.27
N LEU A 691 -16.71 -13.06 -14.22
CA LEU A 691 -15.79 -13.09 -13.10
C LEU A 691 -16.24 -14.12 -12.06
N ASN A 692 -15.44 -15.16 -11.85
CA ASN A 692 -15.59 -16.07 -10.72
C ASN A 692 -14.88 -15.50 -9.48
N THR A 693 -15.63 -14.80 -8.63
CA THR A 693 -15.10 -14.12 -7.44
C THR A 693 -14.56 -15.07 -6.36
N ALA A 694 -15.17 -16.26 -6.22
CA ALA A 694 -14.69 -17.25 -5.26
C ALA A 694 -13.37 -17.89 -5.72
N GLY A 695 -13.28 -18.21 -7.02
CA GLY A 695 -12.06 -18.69 -7.65
C GLY A 695 -10.93 -17.66 -7.57
N GLU A 696 -11.24 -16.38 -7.81
CA GLU A 696 -10.28 -15.28 -7.69
C GLU A 696 -9.70 -15.17 -6.27
N ARG A 697 -10.55 -15.16 -5.23
CA ARG A 697 -10.09 -15.15 -3.84
C ARG A 697 -9.25 -16.38 -3.50
N ALA A 698 -9.66 -17.57 -3.96
CA ALA A 698 -8.89 -18.80 -3.76
C ALA A 698 -7.52 -18.72 -4.44
N TYR A 699 -7.44 -18.15 -5.65
CA TYR A 699 -6.18 -17.88 -6.32
C TYR A 699 -5.32 -16.88 -5.54
N ILE A 700 -5.87 -15.73 -5.12
CA ILE A 700 -5.10 -14.71 -4.39
C ILE A 700 -4.54 -15.28 -3.07
N PHE A 701 -5.33 -16.09 -2.37
CA PHE A 701 -4.87 -16.81 -1.16
C PHE A 701 -3.69 -17.73 -1.46
N GLU A 702 -3.83 -18.58 -2.47
CA GLU A 702 -2.79 -19.52 -2.91
C GLU A 702 -1.53 -18.78 -3.34
N HIS A 703 -1.70 -17.71 -4.12
CA HIS A 703 -0.63 -16.87 -4.61
C HIS A 703 0.15 -16.25 -3.45
N ALA A 704 -0.53 -15.57 -2.51
CA ALA A 704 0.10 -14.99 -1.32
C ALA A 704 0.87 -16.05 -0.52
N TRP A 705 0.27 -17.23 -0.32
CA TRP A 705 0.90 -18.34 0.38
C TRP A 705 2.18 -18.83 -0.31
N ARG A 706 2.16 -18.98 -1.64
CA ARG A 706 3.33 -19.38 -2.45
C ARG A 706 4.41 -18.29 -2.46
N GLN A 707 4.02 -17.03 -2.60
CA GLN A 707 4.96 -15.91 -2.60
C GLN A 707 5.73 -15.84 -1.28
N VAL A 708 5.10 -16.11 -0.12
CA VAL A 708 5.82 -16.24 1.15
C VAL A 708 6.91 -17.30 1.07
N GLN A 709 6.61 -18.51 0.58
CA GLN A 709 7.62 -19.58 0.46
C GLN A 709 8.79 -19.20 -0.45
N LYS A 710 8.51 -18.46 -1.52
CA LYS A 710 9.49 -18.13 -2.56
C LYS A 710 10.31 -16.89 -2.25
N LYS A 711 9.76 -15.93 -1.50
CA LYS A 711 10.31 -14.57 -1.39
C LYS A 711 10.46 -14.04 0.02
N PHE A 712 9.90 -14.68 1.05
CA PHE A 712 10.10 -14.21 2.42
C PHE A 712 11.58 -14.25 2.79
N TYR A 713 12.06 -13.21 3.48
CA TYR A 713 13.51 -13.02 3.67
C TYR A 713 14.18 -14.17 4.46
N ASP A 714 13.45 -14.82 5.38
CA ASP A 714 13.93 -16.00 6.09
C ASP A 714 13.43 -17.25 5.38
N PRO A 715 14.29 -18.03 4.71
CA PRO A 715 13.87 -19.24 4.01
C PRO A 715 13.28 -20.31 4.94
N ASN A 716 13.52 -20.25 6.26
CA ASN A 716 12.91 -21.14 7.23
C ASN A 716 11.55 -20.63 7.76
N LEU A 717 11.09 -19.45 7.30
CA LEU A 717 9.83 -18.83 7.69
C LEU A 717 9.69 -18.68 9.22
N HIS A 718 10.78 -18.35 9.93
CA HIS A 718 10.84 -18.33 11.40
C HIS A 718 10.44 -19.65 12.09
N GLY A 719 10.50 -20.78 11.37
CA GLY A 719 10.14 -22.09 11.88
C GLY A 719 8.64 -22.38 11.89
N VAL A 720 7.81 -21.55 11.26
CA VAL A 720 6.36 -21.79 11.21
C VAL A 720 6.02 -22.97 10.29
N ASN A 721 5.01 -23.75 10.66
CA ASN A 721 4.50 -24.81 9.79
C ASN A 721 3.59 -24.24 8.71
N TRP A 722 4.21 -23.66 7.68
CA TRP A 722 3.49 -22.94 6.63
C TRP A 722 2.52 -23.82 5.83
N ALA A 723 2.84 -25.10 5.64
CA ALA A 723 1.97 -26.06 4.96
C ALA A 723 0.69 -26.34 5.76
N MET A 724 0.79 -26.40 7.10
CA MET A 724 -0.38 -26.52 7.97
C MET A 724 -1.28 -25.29 7.81
N TYR A 725 -0.73 -24.08 7.92
CA TYR A 725 -1.53 -22.85 7.81
C TYR A 725 -2.22 -22.69 6.47
N LYS A 726 -1.65 -23.22 5.38
CA LYS A 726 -2.36 -23.30 4.09
C LYS A 726 -3.70 -24.02 4.21
N ALA A 727 -3.65 -25.28 4.65
CA ALA A 727 -4.83 -26.12 4.76
C ALA A 727 -5.81 -25.56 5.80
N ASP A 728 -5.25 -25.00 6.86
CA ASP A 728 -5.99 -24.41 7.95
C ASP A 728 -6.83 -23.20 7.52
N TYR A 729 -6.21 -22.21 6.88
CA TYR A 729 -6.90 -20.99 6.44
C TYR A 729 -7.74 -21.19 5.19
N ALA A 730 -7.35 -22.09 4.27
CA ALA A 730 -8.11 -22.36 3.05
C ALA A 730 -9.54 -22.84 3.34
N ARG A 731 -9.78 -23.50 4.48
CA ARG A 731 -11.13 -23.97 4.87
C ARG A 731 -12.14 -22.83 5.04
N PHE A 732 -11.67 -21.61 5.29
CA PHE A 732 -12.54 -20.45 5.50
C PHE A 732 -13.00 -19.80 4.19
N LEU A 733 -12.33 -20.06 3.06
CA LEU A 733 -12.64 -19.43 1.77
C LEU A 733 -14.10 -19.62 1.32
N PRO A 734 -14.74 -20.81 1.45
CA PRO A 734 -16.16 -20.98 1.10
C PRO A 734 -17.13 -20.16 1.98
N HIS A 735 -16.65 -19.70 3.13
CA HIS A 735 -17.40 -18.90 4.09
C HIS A 735 -17.22 -17.39 3.90
N ILE A 736 -16.42 -16.96 2.91
CA ILE A 736 -16.11 -15.56 2.63
C ILE A 736 -16.55 -15.20 1.20
N ASN A 737 -17.38 -14.16 1.08
CA ASN A 737 -17.91 -13.67 -0.21
C ASN A 737 -17.53 -12.21 -0.53
N ASN A 738 -16.83 -11.52 0.37
CA ASN A 738 -16.49 -10.10 0.28
C ASN A 738 -14.99 -9.88 0.56
N ASN A 739 -14.48 -8.70 0.18
CA ASN A 739 -13.06 -8.37 0.32
C ASN A 739 -12.68 -7.80 1.69
N TYR A 740 -13.64 -7.39 2.54
CA TYR A 740 -13.39 -7.00 3.93
C TYR A 740 -12.95 -8.20 4.77
N ASP A 741 -13.72 -9.28 4.72
CA ASP A 741 -13.42 -10.53 5.42
C ASP A 741 -12.19 -11.22 4.80
N PHE A 742 -12.04 -11.15 3.47
CA PHE A 742 -10.91 -11.78 2.79
C PHE A 742 -9.57 -11.12 3.13
N GLN A 743 -9.51 -9.78 3.23
CA GLN A 743 -8.25 -9.14 3.63
C GLN A 743 -7.89 -9.47 5.10
N GLU A 744 -8.87 -9.62 6.00
CA GLU A 744 -8.60 -10.09 7.37
C GLU A 744 -8.03 -11.51 7.37
N LEU A 745 -8.56 -12.40 6.51
CA LEU A 745 -8.02 -13.74 6.34
C LEU A 745 -6.56 -13.72 5.86
N LEU A 746 -6.25 -12.89 4.86
CA LEU A 746 -4.86 -12.72 4.40
C LEU A 746 -3.96 -12.17 5.51
N SER A 747 -4.43 -11.18 6.27
CA SER A 747 -3.66 -10.59 7.37
C SER A 747 -3.46 -11.57 8.52
N GLU A 748 -4.45 -12.42 8.84
CA GLU A 748 -4.31 -13.49 9.83
C GLU A 748 -3.31 -14.56 9.39
N LEU A 749 -3.36 -15.02 8.14
CA LEU A 749 -2.41 -15.99 7.59
C LEU A 749 -0.98 -15.43 7.62
N LEU A 750 -0.78 -14.22 7.08
CA LEU A 750 0.54 -13.60 7.01
C LEU A 750 1.06 -13.19 8.40
N GLY A 751 0.16 -12.90 9.34
CA GLY A 751 0.48 -12.57 10.73
C GLY A 751 1.13 -13.73 11.51
N GLU A 752 0.95 -14.98 11.07
CA GLU A 752 1.63 -16.15 11.65
C GLU A 752 3.16 -16.07 11.52
N LEU A 753 3.67 -15.35 10.51
CA LEU A 753 5.11 -15.20 10.26
C LEU A 753 5.81 -14.35 11.33
N ASN A 754 5.06 -13.59 12.14
CA ASN A 754 5.58 -12.63 13.11
C ASN A 754 6.71 -11.74 12.52
N ALA A 755 6.41 -11.09 11.40
CA ALA A 755 7.31 -10.16 10.74
C ALA A 755 6.62 -8.83 10.46
N SER A 756 7.40 -7.77 10.37
CA SER A 756 6.92 -6.47 9.90
C SER A 756 6.56 -6.56 8.43
N HIS A 757 5.80 -5.58 7.94
CA HIS A 757 5.43 -5.48 6.53
C HIS A 757 4.62 -6.67 5.99
N THR A 758 3.94 -7.41 6.86
CA THR A 758 3.03 -8.49 6.49
C THR A 758 1.59 -8.05 6.64
N GLY A 759 0.72 -8.42 5.70
CA GLY A 759 -0.73 -8.20 5.83
C GLY A 759 -1.42 -8.07 4.50
N GLY A 760 -2.75 -8.20 4.51
CA GLY A 760 -3.66 -7.84 3.44
C GLY A 760 -4.27 -6.44 3.65
N ARG A 761 -4.62 -5.77 2.56
CA ARG A 761 -5.33 -4.48 2.59
C ARG A 761 -6.42 -4.47 1.53
N TYR A 762 -7.55 -3.87 1.89
CA TYR A 762 -8.66 -3.64 0.97
C TYR A 762 -8.98 -2.15 0.92
N SER A 763 -9.10 -1.60 -0.28
CA SER A 763 -9.51 -0.22 -0.55
C SER A 763 -10.83 -0.24 -1.32
N PRO A 764 -11.99 -0.24 -0.62
CA PRO A 764 -13.30 -0.23 -1.26
C PRO A 764 -13.45 0.99 -2.16
N ARG A 765 -14.15 0.82 -3.29
CA ARG A 765 -14.46 1.91 -4.23
C ARG A 765 -15.97 2.13 -4.25
N ASN A 766 -16.41 3.25 -3.67
CA ASN A 766 -17.78 3.73 -3.79
C ASN A 766 -17.76 5.13 -4.43
N PRO A 767 -18.04 5.27 -5.74
CA PRO A 767 -18.00 6.56 -6.43
C PRO A 767 -19.04 7.56 -5.90
N ASP A 768 -20.12 7.07 -5.28
CA ASP A 768 -21.23 7.87 -4.77
C ASP A 768 -21.16 8.08 -3.24
N GLY A 769 -20.07 7.63 -2.61
CA GLY A 769 -19.86 7.72 -1.17
C GLY A 769 -19.81 9.14 -0.62
N ASP A 770 -19.97 9.27 0.69
CA ASP A 770 -19.75 10.52 1.39
C ASP A 770 -18.27 10.91 1.37
N ASN A 771 -18.03 12.22 1.30
CA ASN A 771 -16.69 12.81 1.26
C ASN A 771 -16.75 14.19 1.90
N THR A 772 -16.55 14.24 3.22
CA THR A 772 -16.71 15.44 4.03
C THR A 772 -15.58 16.42 3.74
N ALA A 773 -15.94 17.63 3.31
CA ALA A 773 -14.98 18.69 3.05
C ALA A 773 -14.52 19.37 4.34
N SER A 774 -13.30 19.92 4.35
CA SER A 774 -12.75 20.68 5.48
C SER A 774 -12.77 22.19 5.21
N LEU A 775 -13.13 22.95 6.24
CA LEU A 775 -13.02 24.42 6.27
C LEU A 775 -11.64 24.89 6.80
N GLY A 776 -10.72 23.97 7.13
CA GLY A 776 -9.44 24.31 7.77
C GLY A 776 -9.60 25.01 9.12
N LEU A 777 -10.56 24.53 9.92
CA LEU A 777 -10.90 25.07 11.24
C LEU A 777 -10.85 23.96 12.28
N PHE A 778 -10.55 24.33 13.53
CA PHE A 778 -10.86 23.52 14.69
C PHE A 778 -12.14 24.04 15.35
N TYR A 779 -12.92 23.12 15.91
CA TYR A 779 -14.18 23.42 16.60
C TYR A 779 -14.14 22.96 18.05
N ASN A 780 -14.99 23.56 18.89
CA ASN A 780 -15.26 23.05 20.23
C ASN A 780 -16.24 21.88 20.15
N GLU A 781 -15.74 20.70 19.75
CA GLU A 781 -16.58 19.51 19.59
C GLU A 781 -16.95 18.82 20.92
N MET A 782 -16.40 19.29 22.04
CA MET A 782 -16.70 18.76 23.38
C MET A 782 -18.02 19.29 23.96
N LYS A 783 -18.72 20.19 23.25
CA LYS A 783 -19.97 20.79 23.70
C LYS A 783 -21.03 20.70 22.60
N GLY A 784 -22.26 20.42 23.02
CA GLY A 784 -23.44 20.59 22.18
C GLY A 784 -23.87 22.05 22.10
N GLY A 785 -25.04 22.26 21.49
CA GLY A 785 -25.64 23.56 21.25
C GLY A 785 -25.76 23.87 19.77
N ASN A 786 -26.51 24.94 19.49
CA ASN A 786 -26.66 25.47 18.14
C ASN A 786 -25.36 26.15 17.68
N GLY A 787 -24.99 25.89 16.44
CA GLY A 787 -23.77 26.39 15.81
C GLY A 787 -22.50 25.58 16.11
N LEU A 788 -21.37 26.02 15.56
CA LEU A 788 -20.03 25.47 15.76
C LEU A 788 -19.09 26.57 16.24
N GLU A 789 -18.69 26.54 17.51
CA GLU A 789 -17.68 27.45 18.05
C GLU A 789 -16.31 27.11 17.48
N ILE A 790 -15.68 28.08 16.82
CA ILE A 790 -14.35 27.94 16.22
C ILE A 790 -13.29 28.13 17.31
N THR A 791 -12.42 27.14 17.51
CA THR A 791 -11.32 27.23 18.49
C THR A 791 -10.01 27.67 17.86
N GLU A 792 -9.82 27.42 16.57
CA GLU A 792 -8.65 27.87 15.81
C GLU A 792 -8.94 27.92 14.31
N VAL A 793 -8.35 28.92 13.62
CA VAL A 793 -8.26 28.97 12.15
C VAL A 793 -6.88 28.44 11.73
N MET A 794 -6.84 27.39 10.91
CA MET A 794 -5.56 26.82 10.45
C MET A 794 -4.88 27.74 9.45
N LYS A 795 -3.61 28.09 9.72
CA LYS A 795 -2.80 28.93 8.82
C LYS A 795 -2.67 28.30 7.43
N GLY A 796 -2.90 29.09 6.39
CA GLY A 796 -2.89 28.66 4.99
C GLY A 796 -4.16 27.93 4.53
N GLY A 797 -5.14 27.75 5.41
CA GLY A 797 -6.42 27.12 5.11
C GLY A 797 -7.36 27.98 4.24
N PRO A 798 -8.55 27.46 3.90
CA PRO A 798 -9.49 28.17 3.05
C PRO A 798 -10.11 29.40 3.73
N VAL A 799 -10.17 29.43 5.07
CA VAL A 799 -10.65 30.59 5.87
C VAL A 799 -9.52 31.57 6.20
N ASP A 800 -8.26 31.15 6.22
CA ASP A 800 -7.11 32.05 6.46
C ASP A 800 -6.81 32.92 5.23
N LYS A 801 -7.68 33.90 4.98
CA LYS A 801 -7.63 34.86 3.87
C LYS A 801 -7.71 36.27 4.41
N ALA A 802 -7.01 37.20 3.76
CA ALA A 802 -7.05 38.63 4.11
C ALA A 802 -8.46 39.24 4.09
N THR A 803 -9.37 38.65 3.31
CA THR A 803 -10.77 39.07 3.20
C THR A 803 -11.70 38.43 4.23
N SER A 804 -11.26 37.36 4.89
CA SER A 804 -12.09 36.65 5.88
C SER A 804 -12.15 37.43 7.18
N LYS A 805 -13.34 37.48 7.78
CA LYS A 805 -13.54 38.08 9.11
C LYS A 805 -13.58 37.03 10.22
N ILE A 806 -13.63 35.76 9.84
CA ILE A 806 -13.78 34.62 10.73
C ILE A 806 -12.49 34.43 11.56
N LYS A 807 -12.65 34.26 12.86
CA LYS A 807 -11.57 34.05 13.82
C LYS A 807 -12.00 33.10 14.94
N ALA A 808 -11.05 32.65 15.74
CA ALA A 808 -11.34 31.88 16.95
C ALA A 808 -12.31 32.65 17.87
N GLY A 809 -13.29 31.95 18.44
CA GLY A 809 -14.38 32.47 19.25
C GLY A 809 -15.65 32.83 18.45
N ASP A 810 -15.59 32.87 17.12
CA ASP A 810 -16.80 32.98 16.29
C ASP A 810 -17.57 31.65 16.24
N ILE A 811 -18.86 31.72 15.94
CA ILE A 811 -19.76 30.57 15.86
C ILE A 811 -20.36 30.48 14.46
N ILE A 812 -20.13 29.36 13.76
CA ILE A 812 -20.82 29.08 12.49
C ILE A 812 -22.24 28.62 12.83
N MET A 813 -23.24 29.41 12.47
CA MET A 813 -24.66 29.16 12.78
C MET A 813 -25.36 28.35 11.70
N ALA A 814 -24.97 28.51 10.43
CA ALA A 814 -25.57 27.82 9.30
C ALA A 814 -24.56 27.60 8.16
N ILE A 815 -24.80 26.57 7.34
CA ILE A 815 -24.06 26.26 6.11
C ILE A 815 -25.07 26.14 4.97
N ASP A 816 -24.88 26.90 3.90
CA ASP A 816 -25.80 26.96 2.73
C ASP A 816 -27.26 27.28 3.12
N GLY A 817 -27.46 28.01 4.23
CA GLY A 817 -28.77 28.38 4.75
C GLY A 817 -29.38 27.36 5.73
N ASP A 818 -28.78 26.18 5.87
CA ASP A 818 -29.23 25.15 6.82
C ASP A 818 -28.62 25.40 8.21
N ASN A 819 -29.49 25.57 9.21
CA ASN A 819 -29.08 25.85 10.58
C ASN A 819 -28.40 24.64 11.22
N ILE A 820 -27.26 24.91 11.86
CA ILE A 820 -26.57 23.92 12.67
C ILE A 820 -27.23 23.89 14.06
N THR A 821 -27.88 22.77 14.38
CA THR A 821 -28.57 22.52 15.66
C THR A 821 -28.16 21.20 16.27
N ASP A 822 -28.56 20.93 17.51
CA ASP A 822 -28.29 19.63 18.14
C ASP A 822 -29.05 18.45 17.53
N ALA A 823 -30.09 18.73 16.74
CA ALA A 823 -30.90 17.71 16.09
C ALA A 823 -30.26 17.11 14.83
N VAL A 824 -29.13 17.65 14.36
CA VAL A 824 -28.48 17.24 13.10
C VAL A 824 -26.98 16.99 13.27
N ASP A 825 -26.44 16.03 12.54
CA ASP A 825 -24.99 15.91 12.36
C ASP A 825 -24.55 16.90 11.27
N TRP A 826 -23.92 17.99 11.71
CA TRP A 826 -23.44 19.07 10.85
C TRP A 826 -22.45 18.63 9.76
N ASN A 827 -21.78 17.47 9.91
CA ASN A 827 -20.87 16.94 8.89
C ASN A 827 -21.58 16.69 7.56
N SER A 828 -22.86 16.33 7.61
CA SER A 828 -23.70 16.10 6.42
C SER A 828 -23.76 17.31 5.48
N PHE A 829 -23.66 18.53 6.02
CA PHE A 829 -23.68 19.77 5.25
C PHE A 829 -22.40 20.00 4.42
N LEU A 830 -21.30 19.32 4.78
CA LEU A 830 -20.01 19.41 4.07
C LEU A 830 -19.72 18.22 3.15
N ASN A 831 -20.60 17.20 3.11
CA ASN A 831 -20.41 16.04 2.24
C ASN A 831 -20.46 16.43 0.76
N ARG A 832 -19.44 16.01 0.01
CA ARG A 832 -19.25 16.25 -1.44
C ARG A 832 -19.17 17.75 -1.79
N LYS A 833 -18.70 18.59 -0.85
CA LYS A 833 -18.54 20.05 -1.02
C LYS A 833 -17.10 20.52 -1.27
N ALA A 834 -16.10 19.63 -1.24
CA ALA A 834 -14.72 20.01 -1.51
C ALA A 834 -14.60 20.66 -2.90
N GLY A 835 -13.93 21.83 -2.97
CA GLY A 835 -13.79 22.60 -4.19
C GLY A 835 -15.07 23.29 -4.70
N LYS A 836 -16.18 23.27 -3.93
CA LYS A 836 -17.42 24.01 -4.23
C LYS A 836 -17.58 25.16 -3.25
N ASN A 837 -18.21 26.26 -3.66
CA ASN A 837 -18.50 27.35 -2.74
C ASN A 837 -19.55 26.91 -1.71
N VAL A 838 -19.36 27.26 -0.44
CA VAL A 838 -20.34 27.12 0.64
C VAL A 838 -20.55 28.47 1.31
N LEU A 839 -21.79 28.80 1.65
CA LEU A 839 -22.14 30.01 2.38
C LEU A 839 -22.15 29.72 3.88
N LEU A 840 -21.31 30.40 4.66
CA LEU A 840 -21.30 30.31 6.10
C LEU A 840 -22.03 31.50 6.69
N GLN A 841 -23.02 31.26 7.56
CA GLN A 841 -23.56 32.30 8.43
C GLN A 841 -22.81 32.24 9.76
N VAL A 842 -22.17 33.34 10.15
CA VAL A 842 -21.26 33.38 11.30
C VAL A 842 -21.72 34.44 12.30
N TYR A 843 -21.67 34.11 13.58
CA TYR A 843 -22.01 34.98 14.69
C TYR A 843 -20.79 35.19 15.59
N ASN A 844 -20.47 36.45 15.89
CA ASN A 844 -19.47 36.78 16.90
C ASN A 844 -20.18 37.11 18.23
N PRO A 845 -19.98 36.32 19.29
CA PRO A 845 -20.65 36.53 20.58
C PRO A 845 -20.16 37.77 21.33
N THR A 846 -18.96 38.26 21.04
CA THR A 846 -18.36 39.44 21.69
C THR A 846 -18.95 40.74 21.14
N THR A 847 -19.01 40.87 19.82
CA THR A 847 -19.56 42.06 19.14
C THR A 847 -21.07 41.97 18.91
N LYS A 848 -21.66 40.79 19.11
CA LYS A 848 -23.07 40.47 18.83
C LYS A 848 -23.48 40.72 17.39
N THR A 849 -22.55 40.53 16.46
CA THR A 849 -22.79 40.74 15.03
C THR A 849 -22.87 39.41 14.29
N THR A 850 -23.82 39.31 13.37
CA THR A 850 -23.93 38.20 12.41
C THR A 850 -23.56 38.70 11.02
N TRP A 851 -22.84 37.88 10.25
CA TRP A 851 -22.58 38.12 8.84
C TRP A 851 -22.55 36.80 8.07
N GLU A 852 -22.45 36.91 6.76
CA GLU A 852 -22.29 35.76 5.87
C GLU A 852 -20.98 35.85 5.12
N GLU A 853 -20.34 34.70 4.90
CA GLU A 853 -19.08 34.61 4.17
C GLU A 853 -19.05 33.35 3.31
N THR A 854 -18.71 33.50 2.03
CA THR A 854 -18.54 32.37 1.12
C THR A 854 -17.12 31.83 1.22
N VAL A 855 -17.00 30.54 1.49
CA VAL A 855 -15.72 29.82 1.59
C VAL A 855 -15.71 28.69 0.55
N LYS A 856 -14.52 28.33 0.06
CA LYS A 856 -14.32 27.15 -0.80
C LYS A 856 -13.60 26.07 0.02
N PRO A 857 -14.32 25.07 0.57
CA PRO A 857 -13.72 24.03 1.40
C PRO A 857 -12.72 23.18 0.61
N ILE A 858 -11.80 22.55 1.32
CA ILE A 858 -10.73 21.69 0.79
C ILE A 858 -11.01 20.22 1.09
N THR A 859 -10.24 19.32 0.49
CA THR A 859 -10.27 17.89 0.79
C THR A 859 -9.62 17.60 2.16
N VAL A 860 -9.92 16.44 2.74
CA VAL A 860 -9.24 15.95 3.96
C VAL A 860 -7.74 15.75 3.73
N MET A 861 -7.32 15.39 2.52
CA MET A 861 -5.90 15.25 2.18
C MET A 861 -5.16 16.60 2.29
N GLU A 862 -5.77 17.67 1.80
CA GLU A 862 -5.23 19.04 1.92
C GLU A 862 -5.24 19.50 3.39
N GLU A 863 -6.28 19.18 4.17
CA GLU A 863 -6.31 19.47 5.61
C GLU A 863 -5.17 18.75 6.36
N ASN A 864 -4.90 17.47 6.05
CA ASN A 864 -3.80 16.72 6.67
C ASN A 864 -2.44 17.38 6.42
N ALA A 865 -2.23 17.97 5.23
CA ALA A 865 -1.03 18.74 4.93
C ALA A 865 -0.92 20.02 5.80
N LEU A 866 -2.03 20.72 6.02
CA LEU A 866 -2.09 21.87 6.92
C LEU A 866 -1.81 21.48 8.38
N LEU A 867 -2.41 20.39 8.86
CA LEU A 867 -2.21 19.87 10.21
C LEU A 867 -0.76 19.48 10.47
N TYR A 868 -0.11 18.80 9.52
CA TYR A 868 1.31 18.47 9.63
C TYR A 868 2.19 19.72 9.70
N LYS A 869 1.92 20.71 8.83
CA LYS A 869 2.63 22.00 8.87
C LYS A 869 2.41 22.75 10.18
N ARG A 870 1.17 22.76 10.69
CA ARG A 870 0.83 23.32 12.01
C ARG A 870 1.65 22.65 13.11
N TRP A 871 1.60 21.31 13.19
CA TRP A 871 2.30 20.54 14.22
C TRP A 871 3.82 20.78 14.19
N THR A 872 4.45 20.70 13.01
CA THR A 872 5.90 20.95 12.89
C THR A 872 6.30 22.38 13.27
N ASN A 873 5.47 23.37 12.99
CA ASN A 873 5.70 24.75 13.46
C ASN A 873 5.60 24.85 14.98
N THR A 874 4.58 24.23 15.59
CA THR A 874 4.41 24.21 17.05
C THR A 874 5.63 23.56 17.74
N MET A 875 6.15 22.45 17.21
CA MET A 875 7.35 21.79 17.76
C MET A 875 8.58 22.70 17.63
N ALA A 876 8.77 23.33 16.47
CA ALA A 876 9.88 24.25 16.24
C ALA A 876 9.83 25.49 17.15
N GLU A 877 8.64 26.06 17.38
CA GLU A 877 8.42 27.18 18.30
C GLU A 877 8.70 26.78 19.76
N MET A 878 8.32 25.56 20.16
CA MET A 878 8.62 25.02 21.49
C MET A 878 10.14 24.87 21.69
N VAL A 879 10.86 24.29 20.73
CA VAL A 879 12.33 24.18 20.78
C VAL A 879 12.99 25.55 20.86
N ASP A 880 12.54 26.51 20.05
CA ASP A 880 13.11 27.86 20.05
C ASP A 880 12.92 28.56 21.40
N LYS A 881 11.72 28.46 21.98
CA LYS A 881 11.40 29.00 23.32
C LYS A 881 12.23 28.35 24.42
N LEU A 882 12.29 27.02 24.47
CA LEU A 882 12.99 26.28 25.52
C LEU A 882 14.52 26.45 25.44
N SER A 883 15.06 26.66 24.23
CA SER A 883 16.50 26.81 24.01
C SER A 883 16.99 28.27 23.98
N ASN A 884 16.08 29.24 24.08
CA ASN A 884 16.34 30.65 23.81
C ASN A 884 17.02 30.84 22.43
N GLY A 885 16.46 30.17 21.41
CA GLY A 885 16.91 30.23 20.03
C GLY A 885 18.24 29.54 19.72
N GLN A 886 18.81 28.74 20.63
CA GLN A 886 20.11 28.11 20.42
C GLN A 886 20.05 26.78 19.66
N ILE A 887 18.95 26.05 19.78
CA ILE A 887 18.81 24.70 19.19
C ILE A 887 17.90 24.77 17.96
N GLY A 888 18.30 24.07 16.90
CA GLY A 888 17.49 23.89 15.69
C GLY A 888 16.60 22.67 15.79
N TYR A 889 15.48 22.68 15.05
CA TYR A 889 14.54 21.56 14.98
C TYR A 889 14.18 21.26 13.54
N VAL A 890 14.07 19.97 13.22
CA VAL A 890 13.53 19.46 11.97
C VAL A 890 12.84 18.14 12.22
N HIS A 891 11.68 17.93 11.60
CA HIS A 891 11.00 16.65 11.57
C HIS A 891 11.09 16.02 10.18
N ILE A 892 11.29 14.71 10.12
CA ILE A 892 11.35 13.94 8.87
C ILE A 892 10.07 13.12 8.76
N GLN A 893 9.16 13.53 7.87
CA GLN A 893 7.83 12.92 7.74
C GLN A 893 7.87 11.49 7.19
N GLY A 894 8.69 11.26 6.17
CA GLY A 894 8.92 9.96 5.56
C GLY A 894 10.36 9.87 5.08
N MET A 895 10.87 8.67 4.89
CA MET A 895 12.22 8.47 4.37
C MET A 895 12.20 8.54 2.84
N ASN A 896 11.85 9.71 2.27
CA ASN A 896 11.74 9.97 0.83
C ASN A 896 12.47 11.25 0.40
N ASP A 897 12.72 11.44 -0.91
CA ASP A 897 13.43 12.62 -1.46
C ASP A 897 12.76 13.95 -1.11
N ALA A 898 11.42 14.02 -1.14
CA ALA A 898 10.69 15.23 -0.78
C ALA A 898 10.97 15.64 0.68
N SER A 899 10.96 14.68 1.60
CA SER A 899 11.30 14.93 3.01
C SER A 899 12.76 15.32 3.20
N TYR A 900 13.67 14.76 2.41
CA TYR A 900 15.09 15.12 2.49
C TYR A 900 15.37 16.54 1.99
N ARG A 901 14.69 16.99 0.93
CA ARG A 901 14.78 18.39 0.46
C ARG A 901 14.32 19.37 1.52
N GLU A 902 13.19 19.08 2.16
CA GLU A 902 12.67 19.87 3.28
C GLU A 902 13.63 19.86 4.48
N PHE A 903 14.20 18.69 4.80
CA PHE A 903 15.21 18.56 5.85
C PHE A 903 16.44 19.42 5.54
N PHE A 904 16.99 19.32 4.34
CA PHE A 904 18.17 20.07 3.93
C PHE A 904 17.90 21.58 3.93
N ASP A 905 16.78 22.03 3.37
CA ASP A 905 16.37 23.45 3.37
C ASP A 905 16.27 24.01 4.79
N LYS A 906 15.60 23.29 5.71
CA LYS A 906 15.48 23.72 7.11
C LYS A 906 16.81 23.73 7.84
N VAL A 907 17.63 22.68 7.66
CA VAL A 907 18.90 22.55 8.40
C VAL A 907 19.94 23.54 7.89
N MET A 908 20.12 23.66 6.58
CA MET A 908 21.13 24.54 5.97
C MET A 908 20.62 25.97 5.74
N GLY A 909 19.32 26.22 5.86
CA GLY A 909 18.71 27.54 5.89
C GLY A 909 18.50 28.04 7.32
N LYS A 910 17.25 27.98 7.81
CA LYS A 910 16.84 28.58 9.10
C LYS A 910 17.68 28.11 10.29
N ASN A 911 18.11 26.86 10.31
CA ASN A 911 18.82 26.27 11.45
C ASN A 911 20.36 26.32 11.34
N TYR A 912 20.93 26.83 10.25
CA TYR A 912 22.38 26.74 10.00
C TYR A 912 23.22 27.33 11.13
N ASN A 913 22.79 28.46 11.69
CA ASN A 913 23.50 29.16 12.77
C ASN A 913 23.18 28.65 14.18
N LYS A 914 22.27 27.67 14.33
CA LYS A 914 21.96 27.04 15.62
C LYS A 914 23.19 26.26 16.12
N LYS A 915 23.30 26.07 17.43
CA LYS A 915 24.46 25.41 18.07
C LYS A 915 24.38 23.89 18.04
N ALA A 916 23.17 23.33 18.02
CA ALA A 916 22.92 21.90 17.81
C ALA A 916 21.55 21.70 17.14
N LEU A 917 21.25 20.47 16.74
CA LEU A 917 20.05 20.11 15.98
C LEU A 917 19.30 18.92 16.60
N ILE A 918 17.99 19.06 16.78
CA ILE A 918 17.09 17.93 17.06
C ILE A 918 16.51 17.46 15.72
N VAL A 919 16.75 16.18 15.39
CA VAL A 919 16.17 15.48 14.25
C VAL A 919 15.05 14.59 14.75
N ASP A 920 13.81 15.04 14.59
CA ASP A 920 12.62 14.29 15.02
C ASP A 920 12.13 13.36 13.92
N THR A 921 11.99 12.08 14.27
CA THR A 921 11.52 11.02 13.37
C THR A 921 10.32 10.27 13.94
N ARG A 922 9.75 10.73 15.06
CA ARG A 922 8.54 10.11 15.65
C ARG A 922 7.45 10.03 14.58
N PHE A 923 6.77 8.90 14.49
CA PHE A 923 5.70 8.66 13.49
C PHE A 923 6.17 8.65 12.01
N ASN A 924 7.46 8.47 11.75
CA ASN A 924 7.94 8.22 10.39
C ASN A 924 7.70 6.75 9.99
N GLY A 925 6.97 6.54 8.89
CA GLY A 925 6.62 5.21 8.38
C GLY A 925 7.68 4.51 7.53
N GLY A 926 8.83 5.15 7.30
CA GLY A 926 9.97 4.61 6.54
C GLY A 926 10.02 5.03 5.06
N GLY A 927 10.75 4.24 4.26
CA GLY A 927 11.20 4.58 2.90
C GLY A 927 12.65 4.11 2.65
N TRP A 928 13.53 4.97 2.13
CA TRP A 928 14.95 4.65 1.90
C TRP A 928 15.86 5.90 1.97
N LEU A 929 16.06 6.45 3.16
CA LEU A 929 16.78 7.72 3.38
C LEU A 929 17.85 7.66 4.49
N HIS A 930 17.89 6.61 5.31
CA HIS A 930 18.79 6.54 6.47
C HIS A 930 20.26 6.86 6.16
N ASP A 931 20.80 6.36 5.04
CA ASP A 931 22.21 6.56 4.67
C ASP A 931 22.53 8.01 4.29
N ASP A 932 21.65 8.67 3.54
CA ASP A 932 21.77 10.09 3.18
C ASP A 932 21.79 10.95 4.47
N LEU A 933 20.87 10.68 5.41
CA LEU A 933 20.80 11.40 6.69
C LEU A 933 22.03 11.19 7.57
N VAL A 934 22.46 9.94 7.76
CA VAL A 934 23.66 9.60 8.54
C VAL A 934 24.90 10.22 7.91
N THR A 935 25.01 10.19 6.58
CA THR A 935 26.14 10.79 5.86
C THR A 935 26.17 12.31 5.92
N PHE A 936 25.00 12.95 6.01
CA PHE A 936 24.87 14.39 6.23
C PHE A 936 25.17 14.79 7.67
N LEU A 937 24.68 14.04 8.67
CA LEU A 937 24.80 14.37 10.10
C LEU A 937 26.15 13.99 10.71
N LYS A 938 26.92 13.07 10.11
CA LYS A 938 28.27 12.69 10.57
C LYS A 938 29.38 13.68 10.18
N GLY A 939 29.04 14.85 9.63
CA GLY A 939 30.02 15.84 9.21
C GLY A 939 30.91 16.29 10.37
N LYS A 940 32.20 16.47 10.11
CA LYS A 940 33.17 17.03 11.07
C LYS A 940 33.95 18.12 10.38
N GLN A 941 33.99 19.32 10.96
CA GLN A 941 34.77 20.40 10.37
C GLN A 941 36.27 20.05 10.41
N TYR A 942 36.95 20.12 9.27
CA TYR A 942 38.39 19.84 9.15
C TYR A 942 39.19 21.01 8.56
N LEU A 943 38.53 22.03 8.01
CA LEU A 943 39.15 23.30 7.60
C LEU A 943 38.28 24.48 8.03
N SER A 944 38.88 25.64 8.25
CA SER A 944 38.18 26.92 8.36
C SER A 944 38.47 27.78 7.14
N PHE A 945 37.49 28.54 6.66
CA PHE A 945 37.74 29.51 5.59
C PHE A 945 38.29 30.83 6.16
N ALA A 946 39.21 31.46 5.43
CA ALA A 946 39.80 32.74 5.81
C ALA A 946 39.97 33.71 4.61
N PRO A 947 38.87 34.12 3.94
CA PRO A 947 38.97 35.07 2.82
C PRO A 947 39.63 36.38 3.28
N TYR A 948 40.70 36.79 2.58
CA TYR A 948 41.51 37.99 2.91
C TYR A 948 42.06 38.01 4.35
N GLY A 949 42.27 36.84 4.97
CA GLY A 949 42.74 36.72 6.34
C GLY A 949 41.64 36.80 7.42
N PHE A 950 40.38 37.05 7.04
CA PHE A 950 39.25 37.04 7.97
C PHE A 950 38.73 35.62 8.17
N LYS A 951 38.96 35.03 9.34
CA LYS A 951 38.42 33.69 9.67
C LYS A 951 36.89 33.73 9.67
N ALA A 952 36.29 33.08 8.67
CA ALA A 952 34.84 33.01 8.50
C ALA A 952 34.20 32.06 9.53
N ALA A 953 32.92 32.29 9.83
CA ALA A 953 32.09 31.38 10.59
C ALA A 953 31.68 30.17 9.71
N GLY A 954 32.61 29.21 9.55
CA GLY A 954 32.40 28.00 8.77
C GLY A 954 33.67 27.45 8.14
N GLY A 955 33.51 26.41 7.32
CA GLY A 955 34.59 25.77 6.59
C GLY A 955 34.16 24.43 6.01
N GLU A 956 35.10 23.52 5.79
CA GLU A 956 34.79 22.22 5.18
C GLU A 956 34.50 21.15 6.23
N PRO A 957 33.49 20.27 5.99
CA PRO A 957 32.62 20.23 4.81
C PRO A 957 31.49 21.27 4.86
N ALA A 958 31.31 22.06 3.80
CA ALA A 958 30.30 23.13 3.75
C ALA A 958 28.85 22.63 3.57
N GLY A 959 28.67 21.44 2.98
CA GLY A 959 27.35 20.86 2.65
C GLY A 959 26.80 19.85 3.66
N LYS A 960 27.36 19.81 4.88
CA LYS A 960 27.01 18.83 5.92
C LYS A 960 26.82 19.52 7.26
N TRP A 961 26.03 18.89 8.13
CA TRP A 961 25.94 19.32 9.52
C TRP A 961 27.22 18.93 10.26
N THR A 962 27.84 19.89 10.95
CA THR A 962 29.14 19.74 11.63
C THR A 962 29.08 19.98 13.14
N LYS A 963 27.88 20.22 13.68
CA LYS A 963 27.63 20.55 15.09
C LYS A 963 26.91 19.36 15.77
N PRO A 964 26.76 19.35 17.10
CA PRO A 964 26.03 18.29 17.78
C PRO A 964 24.61 18.11 17.24
N SER A 965 24.11 16.88 17.29
CA SER A 965 22.71 16.57 17.01
C SER A 965 22.22 15.42 17.90
N CYS A 966 20.91 15.26 17.99
CA CYS A 966 20.28 14.05 18.52
C CYS A 966 19.10 13.64 17.64
N VAL A 967 18.68 12.38 17.80
CA VAL A 967 17.48 11.85 17.16
C VAL A 967 16.38 11.69 18.20
N LEU A 968 15.21 12.27 17.92
CA LEU A 968 13.98 12.05 18.68
C LEU A 968 13.18 10.95 17.95
N MET A 969 12.80 9.89 18.68
CA MET A 969 12.18 8.69 18.12
C MET A 969 11.08 8.12 19.02
N SER A 970 10.19 7.30 18.46
CA SER A 970 9.09 6.66 19.20
C SER A 970 8.81 5.23 18.74
N GLU A 971 7.91 4.56 19.44
CA GLU A 971 7.37 3.24 19.10
C GLU A 971 6.73 3.19 17.71
N SER A 972 6.38 4.35 17.15
CA SER A 972 5.71 4.48 15.85
C SER A 972 6.67 4.50 14.67
N ASN A 973 7.98 4.63 14.90
CA ASN A 973 8.98 4.54 13.84
C ASN A 973 8.92 3.15 13.19
N TYR A 974 8.83 3.09 11.86
CA TYR A 974 8.65 1.85 11.10
C TYR A 974 9.57 1.78 9.88
N SER A 975 9.91 0.58 9.43
CA SER A 975 10.74 0.31 8.25
C SER A 975 12.11 1.01 8.30
N ASP A 976 12.48 1.80 7.29
CA ASP A 976 13.73 2.59 7.26
C ASP A 976 13.88 3.60 8.42
N ALA A 977 12.77 3.96 9.07
CA ALA A 977 12.80 4.79 10.27
C ALA A 977 13.29 4.03 11.52
N PHE A 978 13.44 2.70 11.45
CA PHE A 978 14.25 1.89 12.36
C PHE A 978 15.74 1.90 11.97
N LEU A 979 16.05 1.82 10.67
CA LEU A 979 17.43 1.79 10.16
C LEU A 979 18.17 3.10 10.46
N PHE A 980 17.48 4.24 10.44
CA PHE A 980 18.09 5.52 10.76
C PHE A 980 18.65 5.61 12.19
N PRO A 981 17.87 5.42 13.28
CA PRO A 981 18.42 5.41 14.64
C PRO A 981 19.44 4.28 14.85
N TYR A 982 19.27 3.11 14.21
CA TYR A 982 20.27 2.04 14.22
C TYR A 982 21.63 2.54 13.69
N ALA A 983 21.64 3.06 12.46
CA ALA A 983 22.84 3.53 11.78
C ALA A 983 23.44 4.76 12.47
N TYR A 984 22.61 5.65 13.00
CA TYR A 984 23.03 6.83 13.76
C TYR A 984 23.83 6.45 15.01
N ARG A 985 23.33 5.46 15.78
CA ARG A 985 24.06 4.88 16.92
C ARG A 985 25.31 4.13 16.47
N ALA A 986 25.22 3.30 15.43
CA ALA A 986 26.35 2.51 14.95
C ALA A 986 27.54 3.38 14.50
N ASN A 987 27.26 4.61 14.01
CA ASN A 987 28.27 5.57 13.60
C ASN A 987 28.70 6.55 14.71
N ASN A 988 28.20 6.37 15.95
CA ASN A 988 28.51 7.23 17.11
C ASN A 988 28.29 8.72 16.83
N ILE A 989 27.15 9.10 16.23
CA ILE A 989 26.88 10.49 15.84
C ILE A 989 26.38 11.33 17.01
N GLY A 990 25.47 10.80 17.83
CA GLY A 990 24.85 11.51 18.95
C GLY A 990 23.91 10.60 19.75
N LYS A 991 23.04 11.21 20.57
CA LYS A 991 22.09 10.48 21.42
C LYS A 991 20.76 10.19 20.73
N LEU A 992 20.16 9.05 21.08
CA LEU A 992 18.77 8.72 20.79
C LEU A 992 17.89 9.04 22.00
N ILE A 993 16.77 9.74 21.80
CA ILE A 993 15.89 10.24 22.87
C ILE A 993 14.44 9.90 22.52
N GLY A 994 13.61 9.58 23.51
CA GLY A 994 12.17 9.32 23.34
C GLY A 994 11.81 7.91 23.77
N LYS A 995 11.20 7.12 22.88
CA LYS A 995 10.77 5.75 23.16
C LYS A 995 11.40 4.71 22.24
N PRO A 996 11.44 3.41 22.64
CA PRO A 996 12.05 2.37 21.82
C PRO A 996 11.38 2.20 20.46
N VAL A 997 12.19 1.94 19.43
CA VAL A 997 11.72 1.68 18.07
C VAL A 997 11.65 0.16 17.84
N PRO A 998 10.50 -0.38 17.38
CA PRO A 998 10.36 -1.80 17.08
C PRO A 998 11.29 -2.22 15.93
N GLY A 999 11.73 -3.48 15.95
CA GLY A 999 12.64 -4.02 14.95
C GLY A 999 11.96 -4.34 13.63
N THR A 1000 11.88 -3.35 12.74
CA THR A 1000 11.16 -3.47 11.46
C THR A 1000 12.08 -3.21 10.25
N GLY A 1001 13.39 -3.44 10.39
CA GLY A 1001 14.40 -3.09 9.38
C GLY A 1001 14.47 -4.01 8.16
N THR A 1002 13.35 -4.21 7.47
CA THR A 1002 13.24 -5.04 6.26
C THR A 1002 12.73 -4.24 5.06
N ALA A 1003 13.17 -4.56 3.84
CA ALA A 1003 12.55 -4.05 2.63
C ALA A 1003 11.37 -4.94 2.20
N VAL A 1004 10.26 -4.31 1.83
CA VAL A 1004 8.96 -4.94 1.59
C VAL A 1004 8.56 -4.90 0.13
N TRP A 1005 7.96 -5.99 -0.33
CA TRP A 1005 7.17 -5.98 -1.55
C TRP A 1005 5.68 -5.98 -1.21
N TRP A 1006 4.99 -4.89 -1.58
CA TRP A 1006 3.54 -4.79 -1.57
C TRP A 1006 3.03 -5.04 -2.99
N GLU A 1007 2.24 -6.07 -3.19
CA GLU A 1007 1.72 -6.43 -4.51
C GLU A 1007 0.21 -6.15 -4.62
N THR A 1008 -0.15 -5.30 -5.58
CA THR A 1008 -1.53 -5.16 -6.04
C THR A 1008 -1.99 -6.42 -6.76
N GLN A 1009 -3.10 -6.99 -6.30
CA GLN A 1009 -3.62 -8.25 -6.81
C GLN A 1009 -4.44 -8.07 -8.09
N ILE A 1010 -4.86 -9.20 -8.69
CA ILE A 1010 -5.69 -9.17 -9.91
C ILE A 1010 -6.99 -8.39 -9.69
N ASP A 1011 -7.57 -8.42 -8.48
CA ASP A 1011 -8.47 -7.38 -8.02
C ASP A 1011 -7.65 -6.17 -7.51
N PRO A 1012 -7.66 -5.01 -8.21
CA PRO A 1012 -6.81 -3.87 -7.87
C PRO A 1012 -7.26 -3.12 -6.60
N THR A 1013 -8.34 -3.57 -5.94
CA THR A 1013 -8.74 -3.08 -4.61
C THR A 1013 -8.03 -3.82 -3.48
N LEU A 1014 -7.34 -4.93 -3.78
CA LEU A 1014 -6.61 -5.75 -2.82
C LEU A 1014 -5.10 -5.62 -3.01
N VAL A 1015 -4.38 -5.56 -1.88
CA VAL A 1015 -2.92 -5.59 -1.82
C VAL A 1015 -2.53 -6.57 -0.72
N PHE A 1016 -1.48 -7.37 -0.90
CA PHE A 1016 -0.80 -8.04 0.21
C PHE A 1016 0.67 -7.64 0.26
N GLY A 1017 1.31 -7.78 1.42
CA GLY A 1017 2.72 -7.45 1.61
C GLY A 1017 3.50 -8.55 2.32
N ILE A 1018 4.77 -8.70 1.93
CA ILE A 1018 5.76 -9.52 2.63
C ILE A 1018 7.14 -8.84 2.64
N PRO A 1019 7.93 -8.98 3.71
CA PRO A 1019 9.32 -8.56 3.72
C PRO A 1019 10.19 -9.54 2.93
N MET A 1020 10.82 -9.05 1.87
CA MET A 1020 11.68 -9.88 1.01
C MET A 1020 13.16 -9.80 1.39
N ILE A 1021 13.56 -8.71 2.04
CA ILE A 1021 14.97 -8.41 2.26
C ILE A 1021 15.15 -8.00 3.70
N ALA A 1022 15.90 -8.79 4.44
CA ALA A 1022 16.37 -8.42 5.76
C ALA A 1022 17.65 -7.58 5.65
N THR A 1023 17.75 -6.56 6.49
CA THR A 1023 19.05 -5.98 6.80
C THR A 1023 19.71 -6.80 7.92
N ILE A 1024 21.02 -7.01 7.80
CA ILE A 1024 21.82 -7.75 8.79
C ILE A 1024 22.77 -6.76 9.44
N GLY A 1025 22.61 -6.61 10.76
CA GLY A 1025 23.42 -5.72 11.59
C GLY A 1025 24.70 -6.37 12.11
N LYS A 1026 25.42 -5.65 12.97
CA LYS A 1026 26.61 -6.16 13.69
C LYS A 1026 26.30 -7.38 14.57
N GLU A 1027 25.03 -7.58 14.90
CA GLU A 1027 24.52 -8.72 15.67
C GLU A 1027 24.59 -10.04 14.89
N GLY A 1028 24.86 -10.01 13.57
CA GLY A 1028 24.97 -11.20 12.74
C GLY A 1028 23.63 -11.90 12.45
N ARG A 1029 22.51 -11.20 12.68
CA ARG A 1029 21.15 -11.68 12.40
C ARG A 1029 20.31 -10.58 11.73
N PRO A 1030 19.17 -10.93 11.09
CA PRO A 1030 18.19 -9.95 10.63
C PRO A 1030 17.82 -8.95 11.74
N THR A 1031 17.71 -7.67 11.40
CA THR A 1031 17.24 -6.65 12.36
C THR A 1031 15.72 -6.68 12.58
N GLU A 1032 15.00 -7.52 11.84
CA GLU A 1032 13.60 -7.83 12.15
C GLU A 1032 13.49 -8.41 13.58
N ASN A 1033 12.48 -7.96 14.32
CA ASN A 1033 12.28 -8.25 15.74
C ASN A 1033 13.47 -7.87 16.65
N LEU A 1034 14.33 -6.93 16.22
CA LEU A 1034 15.38 -6.34 17.06
C LEU A 1034 14.96 -4.93 17.51
N GLN A 1035 14.49 -4.75 18.75
CA GLN A 1035 14.14 -3.40 19.25
C GLN A 1035 15.38 -2.52 19.49
N ILE A 1036 15.27 -1.22 19.19
CA ILE A 1036 16.27 -0.21 19.52
C ILE A 1036 15.74 0.66 20.65
N ASN A 1037 16.34 0.56 21.82
CA ASN A 1037 16.05 1.44 22.95
C ASN A 1037 16.71 2.81 22.78
N PRO A 1038 16.12 3.91 23.26
CA PRO A 1038 16.77 5.21 23.36
C PRO A 1038 17.91 5.20 24.39
N ASP A 1039 18.81 6.16 24.30
CA ASP A 1039 19.79 6.43 25.35
C ASP A 1039 19.15 7.21 26.52
N ILE A 1040 18.09 7.99 26.23
CA ILE A 1040 17.26 8.70 27.21
C ILE A 1040 15.78 8.31 26.94
N ASP A 1041 15.24 7.41 27.77
CA ASP A 1041 13.84 6.97 27.71
C ASP A 1041 12.93 8.00 28.39
N VAL A 1042 11.94 8.51 27.66
CA VAL A 1042 11.01 9.54 28.11
C VAL A 1042 9.59 9.23 27.63
N ASP A 1043 8.65 9.15 28.58
CA ASP A 1043 7.21 9.04 28.30
C ASP A 1043 6.62 10.38 27.86
N ASN A 1044 5.50 10.33 27.13
CA ASN A 1044 4.63 11.47 26.89
C ASN A 1044 3.24 11.19 27.48
N PRO A 1045 2.97 11.60 28.74
CA PRO A 1045 1.67 11.37 29.37
C PRO A 1045 0.52 11.98 28.56
N TYR A 1046 -0.64 11.32 28.54
CA TYR A 1046 -1.83 11.80 27.80
C TYR A 1046 -2.25 13.21 28.23
N ASN A 1047 -2.27 13.49 29.53
CA ASN A 1047 -2.65 14.80 30.07
C ASN A 1047 -1.68 15.93 29.72
N ASP A 1048 -0.48 15.61 29.26
CA ASP A 1048 0.53 16.61 28.91
C ASP A 1048 0.46 16.85 27.39
N VAL A 1049 0.52 15.78 26.59
CA VAL A 1049 0.54 15.88 25.11
C VAL A 1049 -0.75 16.45 24.53
N LEU A 1050 -1.91 16.21 25.16
CA LEU A 1050 -3.21 16.73 24.71
C LEU A 1050 -3.38 18.22 25.03
N PHE A 1051 -2.56 18.75 25.94
CA PHE A 1051 -2.67 20.10 26.48
C PHE A 1051 -1.37 20.91 26.35
N GLY A 1052 -0.61 20.65 25.29
CA GLY A 1052 0.45 21.54 24.82
C GLY A 1052 1.86 21.25 25.32
N LYS A 1053 2.09 20.15 26.04
CA LYS A 1053 3.40 19.77 26.61
C LYS A 1053 3.95 18.49 25.97
N ASP A 1054 5.23 18.51 25.59
CA ASP A 1054 5.94 17.37 24.98
C ASP A 1054 7.25 17.11 25.75
N ASP A 1055 7.20 16.15 26.67
CA ASP A 1055 8.31 15.82 27.57
C ASP A 1055 9.51 15.24 26.83
N GLN A 1056 9.26 14.48 25.76
CA GLN A 1056 10.31 13.94 24.91
C GLN A 1056 11.09 15.09 24.22
N LEU A 1057 10.38 16.10 23.71
CA LEU A 1057 11.01 17.25 23.08
C LEU A 1057 11.74 18.14 24.11
N GLU A 1058 11.16 18.35 25.29
CA GLU A 1058 11.83 19.05 26.40
C GLU A 1058 13.14 18.38 26.82
N ALA A 1059 13.14 17.04 26.93
CA ALA A 1059 14.34 16.27 27.23
C ALA A 1059 15.40 16.40 26.13
N ALA A 1060 15.01 16.39 24.86
CA ALA A 1060 15.92 16.59 23.74
C ALA A 1060 16.54 18.00 23.75
N VAL A 1061 15.75 19.04 24.04
CA VAL A 1061 16.29 20.40 24.19
C VAL A 1061 17.29 20.49 25.34
N LYS A 1062 16.96 19.90 26.49
CA LYS A 1062 17.85 19.88 27.66
C LYS A 1062 19.17 19.20 27.35
N GLU A 1063 19.16 18.06 26.67
CA GLU A 1063 20.38 17.34 26.29
C GLU A 1063 21.21 18.13 25.27
N MET A 1064 20.58 18.74 24.25
CA MET A 1064 21.30 19.54 23.26
C MET A 1064 21.90 20.82 23.85
N LEU A 1065 21.24 21.46 24.81
CA LEU A 1065 21.83 22.60 25.54
C LEU A 1065 23.07 22.19 26.33
N LYS A 1066 23.05 21.02 26.98
CA LYS A 1066 24.19 20.46 27.70
C LYS A 1066 25.38 20.18 26.76
N GLU A 1067 25.15 19.47 25.66
CA GLU A 1067 26.19 19.18 24.64
C GLU A 1067 26.83 20.47 24.07
N THR A 1068 26.06 21.56 23.93
CA THR A 1068 26.62 22.85 23.47
C THR A 1068 27.41 23.62 24.53
N ALA A 1069 27.26 23.28 25.81
CA ALA A 1069 28.03 23.86 26.91
C ALA A 1069 29.36 23.13 27.12
N ASP A 1070 29.37 21.80 26.95
CA ASP A 1070 30.54 20.94 27.13
C ASP A 1070 31.54 21.01 25.96
N ASN A 1071 31.13 21.56 24.80
CA ASN A 1071 31.97 21.81 23.62
C ASN A 1071 32.61 23.22 23.59
N LYS A 1072 32.63 23.94 24.73
CA LYS A 1072 33.43 25.15 24.94
C LYS A 1072 34.72 24.79 25.66
#